data_AF-A0A9D1A847-F1
#
_entry.id   AF-A0A9D1A847-F1
#
_cell.length_a   1.000
_cell.length_b   1.000
_cell.length_c   1.000
_cell.angle_alpha   90.00
_cell.angle_beta   90.00
_cell.angle_gamma   90.00
#
_symmetry.space_group_name_H-M   'P 1'
#
loop_
_entity.id
_entity.type
_entity.pdbx_description
1 polymer ?
#
loop_
_entity_poly.entity_id
_entity_poly.type
_entity_poly.pdbx_seq_one_letter_code
_entity_poly.pdbx_strand_id
1 'polypeptide(L)'
;MSKRFFSSRKEWLSLVLALLVPVYLEVVLHLCIYQQVNERIIFPILFGLSAGALIFALCAVLPPRVGKWALCVILGAVTFYFEIQLVYNSIFGEFMPISQFGMGAGAVVNFFHQMLYGIWQAMPMVLLLLAPAVATIVLAAKGVFSLPKLRWYRPAAAVAAFVLLHFGTLAVMAAGGDGPYTVYGLYTSAGTGTEVSVHNIGLLSTTRLECKYMLFPPEGNEQAELTISLGTTDYDVDTTEYNVLDIDFDALEESTSNEALKALDRYFAAEEPTEKNEYTGMLEGYNLITICAESFSSKLIDPERTPTLYKLATNGILFENYYGSWGSNTTNGEYTFCMGNYPDMSRSKAAASFFASQENYLPFCLGNAFTREGYQTWAYHDYSGEYYSRRDTHPNMGYNFQSAGDGLDIEINWPSSDLEMMEASVDDYLSSDQPFHAYYMTFSGHYQYDWNNPMSLKNKAMAENLPYSEAVQAYVACNNELEKALTYLMERLEEAGVADKTVIVLTNDHYPYGLTIDQFSELAGYEVDETFEKFRNSFICYIPNIEPIEVDTYCSTVDILPTLLNLFGLNYDSRLLAGRDILSPQAYDMAVLSDQSFVTENYGFNAATGDVEIFTEGYELDEEDLLWRQTVIQNQFQSSLDILNQDYYAHVFPDGNEFDDEEEHNEEASMEVPFTDIPEGKSLDPITFLWGNGYMDPISATKFGYDVKTTYVELLDTLYRMAGSPNMDNTWVDMGSTRPITGKYLNCVKWASSIGILCRDIETLSSYTPLTRVDACVTLLRYAKLQGYSDAVDDEALLAQMAAQHPEFTAEQCRALHWCYNHLIIQGSGGKILSIMDSNPELSRYSLAKMVYHLWLYVFDGSQG
;
A
#
# COMPACT_ATOMS: atom_id res chain seq x y z
N MET A 1 -21.33 -26.88 58.29
CA MET A 1 -20.25 -25.88 58.18
C MET A 1 -20.26 -25.30 56.78
N SER A 2 -20.69 -24.04 56.63
CA SER A 2 -20.62 -23.29 55.36
C SER A 2 -19.18 -23.29 54.85
N LYS A 3 -18.92 -23.97 53.72
CA LYS A 3 -17.62 -23.89 53.03
C LYS A 3 -17.56 -22.51 52.35
N ARG A 4 -17.04 -21.50 53.05
CA ARG A 4 -16.82 -20.17 52.46
C ARG A 4 -15.92 -20.32 51.22
N PHE A 5 -16.32 -19.69 50.11
CA PHE A 5 -15.62 -19.72 48.83
C PHE A 5 -14.15 -19.26 49.00
N PHE A 6 -13.96 -18.14 49.71
CA PHE A 6 -12.68 -17.69 50.25
C PHE A 6 -12.58 -17.95 51.76
N SER A 7 -11.44 -18.46 52.17
CA SER A 7 -11.13 -18.86 53.54
C SER A 7 -10.36 -17.80 54.33
N SER A 8 -9.82 -16.76 53.66
CA SER A 8 -9.13 -15.65 54.30
C SER A 8 -9.29 -14.33 53.56
N ARG A 9 -9.11 -13.21 54.28
CA ARG A 9 -9.02 -11.85 53.71
C ARG A 9 -7.93 -11.73 52.65
N LYS A 10 -6.85 -12.53 52.79
CA LYS A 10 -5.72 -12.56 51.84
C LYS A 10 -6.09 -13.15 50.49
N GLU A 11 -7.00 -14.14 50.45
CA GLU A 11 -7.48 -14.74 49.20
C GLU A 11 -8.49 -13.81 48.49
N TRP A 12 -9.31 -13.07 49.24
CA TRP A 12 -10.16 -12.03 48.70
C TRP A 12 -9.35 -10.90 48.05
N LEU A 13 -8.28 -10.45 48.72
CA LEU A 13 -7.45 -9.37 48.20
C LEU A 13 -6.78 -9.74 46.87
N SER A 14 -6.41 -11.01 46.65
CA SER A 14 -5.89 -11.44 45.34
C SER A 14 -6.92 -11.39 44.22
N LEU A 15 -8.18 -11.71 44.49
CA LEU A 15 -9.25 -11.58 43.50
C LEU A 15 -9.49 -10.11 43.17
N VAL A 16 -9.56 -9.26 44.20
CA VAL A 16 -9.74 -7.81 44.04
C VAL A 16 -8.60 -7.20 43.21
N LEU A 17 -7.35 -7.54 43.50
CA LEU A 17 -6.21 -7.08 42.70
C LEU A 17 -6.29 -7.56 41.25
N ALA A 18 -6.60 -8.84 41.03
CA ALA A 18 -6.71 -9.38 39.68
C ALA A 18 -7.83 -8.72 38.86
N LEU A 19 -8.96 -8.36 39.50
CA LEU A 19 -10.08 -7.68 38.82
C LEU A 19 -9.85 -6.18 38.62
N LEU A 20 -9.34 -5.48 39.63
CA LEU A 20 -9.27 -4.01 39.60
C LEU A 20 -8.06 -3.47 38.85
N VAL A 21 -6.96 -4.23 38.75
CA VAL A 21 -5.77 -3.73 38.02
C VAL A 21 -6.05 -3.55 36.53
N PRO A 22 -6.61 -4.55 35.79
CA PRO A 22 -6.98 -4.34 34.39
C PRO A 22 -7.98 -3.19 34.19
N VAL A 23 -9.01 -3.09 35.04
CA VAL A 23 -9.98 -1.99 35.00
C VAL A 23 -9.32 -0.63 35.22
N TYR A 24 -8.40 -0.54 36.19
CA TYR A 24 -7.64 0.68 36.44
C TYR A 24 -6.82 1.08 35.21
N LEU A 25 -6.15 0.12 34.57
CA LEU A 25 -5.35 0.37 33.37
C LEU A 25 -6.21 0.88 32.22
N GLU A 26 -7.34 0.23 31.92
CA GLU A 26 -8.30 0.67 30.89
C GLU A 26 -8.80 2.10 31.15
N VAL A 27 -9.28 2.38 32.36
CA VAL A 27 -9.85 3.70 32.69
C VAL A 27 -8.79 4.80 32.69
N VAL A 28 -7.61 4.53 33.24
CA VAL A 28 -6.54 5.53 33.28
C VAL A 28 -5.98 5.80 31.89
N LEU A 29 -5.75 4.77 31.07
CA LEU A 29 -5.32 4.94 29.68
C LEU A 29 -6.34 5.77 28.90
N HIS A 30 -7.63 5.43 29.01
CA HIS A 30 -8.71 6.15 28.35
C HIS A 30 -8.75 7.63 28.76
N LEU A 31 -8.63 7.93 30.06
CA LEU A 31 -8.58 9.31 30.56
C LEU A 31 -7.32 10.06 30.14
N CYS A 32 -6.17 9.39 30.07
CA CYS A 32 -4.91 10.00 29.67
C CYS A 32 -4.92 10.43 28.19
N ILE A 33 -5.62 9.68 27.33
CA ILE A 33 -5.62 9.90 25.88
C ILE A 33 -6.81 10.75 25.47
N TYR A 34 -8.02 10.35 25.82
CA TYR A 34 -9.22 11.02 25.31
C TYR A 34 -9.65 12.22 26.16
N GLN A 35 -9.16 12.33 27.40
CA GLN A 35 -9.51 13.40 28.35
C GLN A 35 -11.02 13.54 28.64
N GLN A 36 -11.82 12.57 28.23
CA GLN A 36 -13.28 12.56 28.36
C GLN A 36 -13.78 11.20 28.84
N VAL A 37 -15.01 11.18 29.36
CA VAL A 37 -15.70 9.95 29.79
C VAL A 37 -17.11 9.98 29.21
N ASN A 38 -17.33 9.17 28.18
CA ASN A 38 -18.65 8.93 27.63
C ASN A 38 -19.31 7.69 28.27
N GLU A 39 -20.56 7.41 27.90
CA GLU A 39 -21.28 6.21 28.34
C GLU A 39 -20.66 4.89 27.89
N ARG A 40 -19.91 4.89 26.79
CA ARG A 40 -19.26 3.68 26.23
C ARG A 40 -18.09 3.20 27.08
N ILE A 41 -17.57 4.00 28.02
CA ILE A 41 -16.54 3.59 29.01
C ILE A 41 -16.91 2.34 29.81
N ILE A 42 -18.21 2.01 29.89
CA ILE A 42 -18.69 0.80 30.54
C ILE A 42 -18.12 -0.48 29.91
N PHE A 43 -17.89 -0.49 28.60
CA PHE A 43 -17.40 -1.68 27.89
C PHE A 43 -15.92 -1.99 28.21
N PRO A 44 -14.96 -1.04 28.13
CA PRO A 44 -13.61 -1.24 28.65
C PRO A 44 -13.59 -1.73 30.10
N ILE A 45 -14.46 -1.19 30.97
CA ILE A 45 -14.56 -1.64 32.37
C ILE A 45 -15.04 -3.10 32.47
N LEU A 46 -16.09 -3.48 31.74
CA LEU A 46 -16.64 -4.83 31.76
C LEU A 46 -15.66 -5.86 31.18
N PHE A 47 -14.99 -5.54 30.08
CA PHE A 47 -13.94 -6.38 29.52
C PHE A 47 -12.70 -6.45 30.42
N GLY A 48 -12.30 -5.35 31.06
CA GLY A 48 -11.25 -5.35 32.08
C GLY A 48 -11.57 -6.27 33.26
N LEU A 49 -12.81 -6.27 33.75
CA LEU A 49 -13.28 -7.21 34.77
C LEU A 49 -13.22 -8.66 34.28
N SER A 50 -13.62 -8.90 33.03
CA SER A 50 -13.54 -10.21 32.39
C SER A 50 -12.09 -10.71 32.32
N ALA A 51 -11.17 -9.90 31.79
CA ALA A 51 -9.75 -10.20 31.73
C ALA A 51 -9.17 -10.49 33.13
N GLY A 52 -9.54 -9.69 34.13
CA GLY A 52 -9.12 -9.91 35.52
C GLY A 52 -9.61 -11.24 36.11
N ALA A 53 -10.84 -11.65 35.78
CA ALA A 53 -11.39 -12.94 36.20
C ALA A 53 -10.62 -14.11 35.56
N LEU A 54 -10.24 -13.99 34.28
CA LEU A 54 -9.43 -14.96 33.56
C LEU A 54 -8.00 -15.06 34.15
N ILE A 55 -7.34 -13.91 34.35
CA ILE A 55 -6.00 -13.84 34.96
C ILE A 55 -6.02 -14.52 36.34
N PHE A 56 -7.03 -14.22 37.17
CA PHE A 56 -7.20 -14.87 38.47
C PHE A 56 -7.36 -16.39 38.33
N ALA A 57 -8.19 -16.85 37.38
CA ALA A 57 -8.42 -18.28 37.14
C ALA A 57 -7.12 -19.00 36.76
N LEU A 58 -6.36 -18.46 35.80
CA LEU A 58 -5.08 -19.01 35.35
C LEU A 58 -4.07 -19.12 36.50
N CYS A 59 -3.95 -18.07 37.31
CA CYS A 59 -3.03 -18.05 38.44
C CYS A 59 -3.48 -18.98 39.58
N ALA A 60 -4.79 -19.13 39.80
CA ALA A 60 -5.36 -19.93 40.88
C ALA A 60 -5.24 -21.46 40.66
N VAL A 61 -4.96 -21.89 39.42
CA VAL A 61 -4.64 -23.30 39.10
C VAL A 61 -3.21 -23.67 39.53
N LEU A 62 -2.33 -22.67 39.70
CA LEU A 62 -0.95 -22.89 40.11
C LEU A 62 -0.81 -23.09 41.62
N PRO A 63 0.28 -23.72 42.10
CA PRO A 63 0.58 -23.77 43.52
C PRO A 63 0.59 -22.37 44.15
N PRO A 64 0.01 -22.14 45.35
CA PRO A 64 -0.25 -20.79 45.87
C PRO A 64 0.94 -19.82 45.90
N ARG A 65 2.16 -20.33 46.09
CA ARG A 65 3.38 -19.51 46.03
C ARG A 65 3.75 -19.11 44.60
N VAL A 66 3.64 -20.06 43.66
CA VAL A 66 3.92 -19.86 42.24
C VAL A 66 2.85 -18.94 41.64
N GLY A 67 1.58 -19.26 41.84
CA GLY A 67 0.47 -18.46 41.31
C GLY A 67 0.44 -17.02 41.84
N LYS A 68 0.88 -16.78 43.09
CA LYS A 68 1.04 -15.41 43.61
C LYS A 68 2.03 -14.58 42.78
N TRP A 69 3.18 -15.15 42.46
CA TRP A 69 4.20 -14.47 41.65
C TRP A 69 3.83 -14.44 40.17
N ALA A 70 3.19 -15.49 39.65
CA ALA A 70 2.61 -15.50 38.31
C ALA A 70 1.61 -14.35 38.13
N LEU A 71 0.74 -14.09 39.12
CA LEU A 71 -0.19 -12.96 39.10
C LEU A 71 0.58 -11.62 39.03
N CYS A 72 1.66 -11.46 39.78
CA CYS A 72 2.48 -10.24 39.72
C CYS A 72 3.14 -10.06 38.34
N VAL A 73 3.65 -11.15 37.77
CA VAL A 73 4.31 -11.14 36.45
C VAL A 73 3.30 -10.83 35.34
N ILE A 74 2.13 -11.48 35.35
CA ILE A 74 1.10 -11.27 34.33
C ILE A 74 0.55 -9.84 34.42
N LEU A 75 0.20 -9.36 35.62
CA LEU A 75 -0.26 -7.98 35.78
C LEU A 75 0.83 -6.96 35.42
N GLY A 76 2.09 -7.24 35.74
CA GLY A 76 3.22 -6.40 35.33
C GLY A 76 3.39 -6.36 33.81
N ALA A 77 3.24 -7.50 33.11
CA ALA A 77 3.31 -7.56 31.66
C ALA A 77 2.14 -6.82 31.00
N VAL A 78 0.92 -6.95 31.55
CA VAL A 78 -0.25 -6.18 31.09
C VAL A 78 -0.02 -4.68 31.31
N THR A 79 0.47 -4.25 32.47
CA THR A 79 0.81 -2.84 32.71
C THR A 79 1.86 -2.34 31.72
N PHE A 80 2.93 -3.10 31.49
CA PHE A 80 3.98 -2.72 30.54
C PHE A 80 3.44 -2.59 29.11
N TYR A 81 2.51 -3.46 28.70
CA TYR A 81 1.85 -3.34 27.40
C TYR A 81 1.03 -2.04 27.27
N PHE A 82 0.28 -1.66 28.31
CA PHE A 82 -0.43 -0.38 28.36
C PHE A 82 0.52 0.82 28.30
N GLU A 83 1.68 0.74 28.97
CA GLU A 83 2.71 1.79 28.90
C GLU A 83 3.30 1.93 27.49
N ILE A 84 3.56 0.82 26.78
CA ILE A 84 4.02 0.84 25.38
C ILE A 84 2.99 1.57 24.51
N GLN A 85 1.71 1.20 24.64
CA GLN A 85 0.63 1.79 23.85
C GLN A 85 0.43 3.28 24.15
N LEU A 86 0.50 3.69 25.43
CA LEU A 86 0.46 5.09 25.83
C LEU A 86 1.61 5.89 25.23
N VAL A 87 2.84 5.37 25.30
CA VAL A 87 4.02 6.05 24.74
C VAL A 87 3.89 6.15 23.21
N TYR A 88 3.43 5.09 22.55
CA TYR A 88 3.22 5.10 21.10
C TYR A 88 2.18 6.17 20.71
N ASN A 89 1.02 6.18 21.37
CA ASN A 89 -0.02 7.19 21.14
C ASN A 89 0.48 8.62 21.42
N SER A 90 1.32 8.82 22.44
CA SER A 90 1.91 10.14 22.71
C SER A 90 2.89 10.66 21.64
N ILE A 91 3.39 9.76 20.77
CA ILE A 91 4.31 10.11 19.67
C ILE A 91 3.55 10.25 18.36
N PHE A 92 2.63 9.32 18.07
CA PHE A 92 2.00 9.16 16.76
C PHE A 92 0.52 9.57 16.72
N GLY A 93 -0.09 9.87 17.86
CA GLY A 93 -1.51 10.25 17.97
C GLY A 93 -2.51 9.11 17.82
N GLU A 94 -2.05 7.86 17.67
CA GLU A 94 -2.89 6.67 17.44
C GLU A 94 -2.38 5.46 18.24
N PHE A 95 -3.21 4.44 18.45
CA PHE A 95 -2.78 3.16 19.03
C PHE A 95 -2.08 2.26 18.01
N MET A 96 -1.06 1.51 18.47
CA MET A 96 -0.33 0.56 17.64
C MET A 96 -1.08 -0.78 17.53
N PRO A 97 -1.51 -1.21 16.32
CA PRO A 97 -2.06 -2.55 16.12
C PRO A 97 -1.07 -3.64 16.54
N ILE A 98 -1.53 -4.76 17.09
CA ILE A 98 -0.63 -5.82 17.57
C ILE A 98 0.21 -6.45 16.45
N SER A 99 -0.27 -6.38 15.20
CA SER A 99 0.47 -6.81 14.01
C SER A 99 1.79 -6.03 13.81
N GLN A 100 1.92 -4.83 14.39
CA GLN A 100 3.11 -3.98 14.26
C GLN A 100 4.22 -4.26 15.29
N PHE A 101 3.98 -5.08 16.33
CA PHE A 101 4.97 -5.35 17.39
C PHE A 101 6.25 -6.07 16.91
N GLY A 102 6.25 -6.66 15.72
CA GLY A 102 7.40 -7.39 15.14
C GLY A 102 8.50 -6.52 14.53
N MET A 103 8.23 -5.22 14.25
CA MET A 103 9.13 -4.37 13.45
C MET A 103 10.17 -3.59 14.28
N GLY A 104 10.26 -3.87 15.58
CA GLY A 104 11.04 -3.07 16.52
C GLY A 104 12.54 -2.93 16.19
N ALA A 105 13.17 -3.83 15.44
CA ALA A 105 14.62 -3.74 15.23
C ALA A 105 15.03 -2.57 14.31
N GLY A 106 14.36 -2.37 13.16
CA GLY A 106 14.67 -1.28 12.23
C GLY A 106 14.08 0.06 12.69
N ALA A 107 12.83 0.03 13.16
CA ALA A 107 12.14 1.23 13.66
C ALA A 107 12.79 1.78 14.94
N VAL A 108 13.24 0.94 15.89
CA VAL A 108 13.94 1.46 17.08
C VAL A 108 15.27 2.12 16.70
N VAL A 109 15.96 1.66 15.66
CA VAL A 109 17.23 2.28 15.22
C VAL A 109 16.96 3.62 14.55
N ASN A 110 15.99 3.68 13.63
CA ASN A 110 15.69 4.91 12.88
C ASN A 110 14.95 5.97 13.72
N PHE A 111 14.20 5.54 14.75
CA PHE A 111 13.40 6.41 15.62
C PHE A 111 13.90 6.46 17.08
N PHE A 112 15.16 6.11 17.35
CA PHE A 112 15.67 5.95 18.72
C PHE A 112 15.54 7.23 19.55
N HIS A 113 15.91 8.38 18.96
CA HIS A 113 15.89 9.67 19.63
C HIS A 113 14.46 10.13 19.91
N GLN A 114 13.56 9.92 18.95
CA GLN A 114 12.13 10.22 19.01
C GLN A 114 11.46 9.37 20.11
N MET A 115 11.81 8.09 20.21
CA MET A 115 11.33 7.19 21.26
C MET A 115 11.71 7.67 22.66
N LEU A 116 12.98 8.08 22.86
CA LEU A 116 13.42 8.60 24.15
C LEU A 116 12.70 9.89 24.53
N TYR A 117 12.47 10.77 23.55
CA TYR A 117 11.71 12.00 23.75
C TYR A 117 10.25 11.71 24.12
N GLY A 118 9.56 10.84 23.37
CA GLY A 118 8.18 10.45 23.65
C GLY A 118 8.01 9.80 25.03
N ILE A 119 8.93 8.91 25.42
CA ILE A 119 8.96 8.33 26.78
C ILE A 119 9.07 9.43 27.84
N TRP A 120 9.92 10.43 27.62
CA TRP A 120 10.09 11.53 28.57
C TRP A 120 8.82 12.37 28.72
N GLN A 121 8.16 12.68 27.60
CA GLN A 121 6.89 13.44 27.61
C GLN A 121 5.78 12.66 28.31
N ALA A 122 5.65 11.36 28.02
CA ALA A 122 4.63 10.49 28.64
C ALA A 122 4.96 10.07 30.09
N MET A 123 6.14 10.41 30.62
CA MET A 123 6.65 9.89 31.90
C MET A 123 5.67 10.05 33.08
N PRO A 124 4.96 11.18 33.28
CA PRO A 124 4.01 11.31 34.37
C PRO A 124 2.86 10.27 34.28
N MET A 125 2.37 10.02 33.07
CA MET A 125 1.28 9.10 32.77
C MET A 125 1.77 7.64 32.86
N VAL A 126 2.98 7.35 32.40
CA VAL A 126 3.65 6.05 32.58
C VAL A 126 3.75 5.70 34.06
N LEU A 127 4.22 6.64 34.90
CA LEU A 127 4.31 6.42 36.35
C LEU A 127 2.94 6.17 37.00
N LEU A 128 1.88 6.76 36.46
CA LEU A 128 0.51 6.54 36.91
C LEU A 128 0.04 5.11 36.58
N LEU A 129 0.24 4.64 35.35
CA LEU A 129 -0.06 3.26 34.95
C LEU A 129 0.77 2.22 35.72
N LEU A 130 2.02 2.53 36.07
CA LEU A 130 2.93 1.65 36.80
C LEU A 130 2.50 1.39 38.26
N ALA A 131 1.79 2.32 38.87
CA ALA A 131 1.41 2.31 40.29
C ALA A 131 0.74 1.00 40.78
N PRO A 132 -0.31 0.45 40.12
CA PRO A 132 -0.94 -0.81 40.52
C PRO A 132 0.00 -2.03 40.44
N ALA A 133 0.90 -2.09 39.46
CA ALA A 133 1.86 -3.19 39.34
C ALA A 133 2.87 -3.18 40.51
N VAL A 134 3.43 -2.00 40.81
CA VAL A 134 4.32 -1.81 41.96
C VAL A 134 3.61 -2.13 43.28
N ALA A 135 2.38 -1.65 43.45
CA ALA A 135 1.56 -1.95 44.62
C ALA A 135 1.35 -3.48 44.78
N THR A 136 1.03 -4.17 43.68
CA THR A 136 0.83 -5.63 43.68
C THR A 136 2.10 -6.37 44.09
N ILE A 137 3.27 -6.00 43.57
CA ILE A 137 4.57 -6.59 43.94
C ILE A 137 4.88 -6.35 45.42
N VAL A 138 4.70 -5.11 45.92
CA VAL A 138 4.95 -4.77 47.32
C VAL A 138 4.02 -5.54 48.25
N LEU A 139 2.73 -5.66 47.91
CA LEU A 139 1.75 -6.44 48.68
C LEU A 139 2.08 -7.94 48.66
N ALA A 140 2.60 -8.46 47.55
CA ALA A 140 3.04 -9.85 47.42
C ALA A 140 4.28 -10.15 48.28
N ALA A 141 5.25 -9.22 48.29
CA ALA A 141 6.48 -9.30 49.09
C ALA A 141 6.19 -9.22 50.60
N LYS A 142 5.27 -8.33 51.01
CA LYS A 142 4.79 -8.21 52.39
C LYS A 142 3.84 -9.33 52.81
N GLY A 143 3.48 -10.24 51.90
CA GLY A 143 2.60 -11.39 52.19
C GLY A 143 1.17 -10.97 52.57
N VAL A 144 0.69 -9.84 52.04
CA VAL A 144 -0.62 -9.25 52.35
C VAL A 144 -1.75 -10.01 51.64
N PHE A 145 -1.49 -10.57 50.47
CA PHE A 145 -2.39 -11.49 49.77
C PHE A 145 -1.76 -12.87 49.54
N SER A 146 -2.60 -13.86 49.25
CA SER A 146 -2.19 -15.21 48.91
C SER A 146 -3.23 -15.86 48.02
N LEU A 147 -2.82 -16.60 47.00
CA LEU A 147 -3.78 -17.34 46.19
C LEU A 147 -4.41 -18.50 46.96
N PRO A 148 -5.68 -18.82 46.65
CA PRO A 148 -6.36 -19.91 47.30
C PRO A 148 -5.66 -21.25 47.04
N LYS A 149 -5.71 -22.16 48.04
CA LYS A 149 -5.26 -23.54 47.82
C LYS A 149 -6.04 -24.19 46.67
N LEU A 150 -5.32 -24.94 45.83
CA LEU A 150 -5.85 -25.60 44.64
C LEU A 150 -7.03 -26.50 45.01
N ARG A 151 -8.23 -26.09 44.58
CA ARG A 151 -9.47 -26.86 44.65
C ARG A 151 -10.22 -26.58 43.38
N TRP A 152 -10.53 -27.62 42.60
CA TRP A 152 -11.06 -27.50 41.23
C TRP A 152 -12.26 -26.53 41.09
N TYR A 153 -13.15 -26.45 42.10
CA TYR A 153 -14.33 -25.59 42.04
C TYR A 153 -14.03 -24.07 42.10
N ARG A 154 -12.85 -23.66 42.57
CA ARG A 154 -12.46 -22.24 42.67
C ARG A 154 -12.02 -21.63 41.33
N PRO A 155 -11.05 -22.20 40.60
CA PRO A 155 -10.76 -21.77 39.24
C PRO A 155 -11.96 -22.02 38.32
N ALA A 156 -12.74 -23.10 38.51
CA ALA A 156 -13.96 -23.31 37.73
C ALA A 156 -14.99 -22.19 37.93
N ALA A 157 -15.17 -21.70 39.17
CA ALA A 157 -16.06 -20.56 39.43
C ALA A 157 -15.51 -19.23 38.89
N ALA A 158 -14.18 -19.04 38.86
CA ALA A 158 -13.57 -17.88 38.22
C ALA A 158 -13.72 -17.92 36.69
N VAL A 159 -13.56 -19.10 36.08
CA VAL A 159 -13.87 -19.31 34.65
C VAL A 159 -15.36 -19.07 34.38
N ALA A 160 -16.27 -19.56 35.22
CA ALA A 160 -17.69 -19.28 35.07
C ALA A 160 -17.99 -17.78 35.19
N ALA A 161 -17.34 -17.06 36.11
CA ALA A 161 -17.46 -15.61 36.22
C ALA A 161 -16.93 -14.90 34.97
N PHE A 162 -15.77 -15.32 34.44
CA PHE A 162 -15.25 -14.84 33.15
C PHE A 162 -16.25 -15.04 32.02
N VAL A 163 -16.79 -16.25 31.85
CA VAL A 163 -17.78 -16.57 30.81
C VAL A 163 -19.02 -15.68 30.97
N LEU A 164 -19.56 -15.56 32.19
CA LEU A 164 -20.75 -14.73 32.44
C LEU A 164 -20.49 -13.24 32.18
N LEU A 165 -19.33 -12.71 32.59
CA LEU A 165 -18.97 -11.32 32.33
C LEU A 165 -18.77 -11.08 30.84
N HIS A 166 -18.05 -11.96 30.16
CA HIS A 166 -17.76 -11.82 28.74
C HIS A 166 -19.03 -11.88 27.89
N PHE A 167 -19.83 -12.96 28.00
CA PHE A 167 -21.08 -13.08 27.24
C PHE A 167 -22.15 -12.09 27.70
N GLY A 168 -22.14 -11.69 28.98
CA GLY A 168 -22.98 -10.61 29.48
C GLY A 168 -22.64 -9.28 28.81
N THR A 169 -21.35 -8.98 28.63
CA THR A 169 -20.89 -7.78 27.91
C THR A 169 -21.35 -7.81 26.45
N LEU A 170 -21.16 -8.93 25.76
CA LEU A 170 -21.63 -9.10 24.37
C LEU A 170 -23.15 -8.93 24.25
N ALA A 171 -23.93 -9.46 25.20
CA ALA A 171 -25.38 -9.31 25.20
C ALA A 171 -25.82 -7.85 25.45
N VAL A 172 -25.09 -7.11 26.28
CA VAL A 172 -25.34 -5.66 26.49
C VAL A 172 -25.03 -4.88 25.22
N MET A 173 -23.92 -5.19 24.54
CA MET A 173 -23.57 -4.57 23.26
C MET A 173 -24.64 -4.85 22.20
N ALA A 174 -25.01 -6.12 22.00
CA ALA A 174 -26.03 -6.51 21.01
C ALA A 174 -27.42 -5.91 21.31
N ALA A 175 -27.74 -5.65 22.58
CA ALA A 175 -28.97 -4.97 22.95
C ALA A 175 -28.98 -3.47 22.57
N GLY A 176 -27.81 -2.89 22.29
CA GLY A 176 -27.64 -1.52 21.78
C GLY A 176 -27.85 -1.39 20.27
N GLY A 177 -28.14 -2.47 19.55
CA GLY A 177 -28.28 -2.50 18.10
C GLY A 177 -27.02 -3.01 17.38
N ASP A 178 -27.17 -3.30 16.09
CA ASP A 178 -26.13 -3.82 15.19
C ASP A 178 -25.83 -2.90 14.01
N GLY A 179 -26.40 -1.69 13.99
CA GLY A 179 -26.16 -0.70 12.93
C GLY A 179 -24.73 -0.13 12.92
N PRO A 180 -24.41 0.68 11.90
CA PRO A 180 -23.12 1.37 11.76
C PRO A 180 -22.71 2.11 13.04
N TYR A 181 -21.42 2.02 13.41
CA TYR A 181 -20.82 2.72 14.56
C TYR A 181 -21.44 2.45 15.95
N THR A 182 -22.37 1.49 16.05
CA THR A 182 -22.78 0.91 17.34
C THR A 182 -21.63 0.11 17.95
N VAL A 183 -21.58 0.02 19.27
CA VAL A 183 -20.49 -0.72 19.95
C VAL A 183 -20.46 -2.20 19.55
N TYR A 184 -21.62 -2.79 19.23
CA TYR A 184 -21.68 -4.15 18.70
C TYR A 184 -21.17 -4.22 17.25
N GLY A 185 -21.63 -3.33 16.37
CA GLY A 185 -21.18 -3.27 14.97
C GLY A 185 -19.67 -3.07 14.84
N LEU A 186 -19.09 -2.15 15.61
CA LEU A 186 -17.64 -1.92 15.70
C LEU A 186 -16.88 -3.15 16.23
N TYR A 187 -17.47 -3.91 17.15
CA TYR A 187 -16.83 -5.12 17.68
C TYR A 187 -16.82 -6.29 16.70
N THR A 188 -17.82 -6.37 15.82
CA THR A 188 -17.97 -7.45 14.84
C THR A 188 -17.29 -7.16 13.51
N SER A 189 -17.07 -5.88 13.17
CA SER A 189 -16.43 -5.48 11.92
C SER A 189 -14.91 -5.64 11.97
N ALA A 190 -14.36 -6.40 11.03
CA ALA A 190 -12.91 -6.57 10.86
C ALA A 190 -12.21 -5.30 10.36
N GLY A 191 -12.94 -4.38 9.72
CA GLY A 191 -12.43 -3.10 9.20
C GLY A 191 -12.39 -1.97 10.23
N THR A 192 -12.77 -2.22 11.50
CA THR A 192 -12.73 -1.18 12.54
C THR A 192 -11.28 -0.86 12.91
N GLY A 193 -10.87 0.40 12.70
CA GLY A 193 -9.53 0.87 13.07
C GLY A 193 -9.22 0.69 14.56
N THR A 194 -7.95 0.43 14.88
CA THR A 194 -7.49 0.18 16.25
C THR A 194 -7.88 1.30 17.21
N GLU A 195 -7.73 2.57 16.80
CA GLU A 195 -8.09 3.73 17.63
C GLU A 195 -9.57 3.72 18.06
N VAL A 196 -10.48 3.59 17.08
CA VAL A 196 -11.93 3.49 17.31
C VAL A 196 -12.26 2.30 18.20
N SER A 197 -11.60 1.16 17.96
CA SER A 197 -11.79 -0.05 18.76
C SER A 197 -11.38 0.16 20.22
N VAL A 198 -10.19 0.72 20.48
CA VAL A 198 -9.70 0.95 21.85
C VAL A 198 -10.60 1.94 22.60
N HIS A 199 -11.04 3.02 21.94
CA HIS A 199 -11.97 3.98 22.52
C HIS A 199 -13.27 3.31 23.00
N ASN A 200 -13.81 2.38 22.20
CA ASN A 200 -15.14 1.80 22.42
C ASN A 200 -15.16 0.56 23.31
N ILE A 201 -14.18 -0.34 23.21
CA ILE A 201 -14.20 -1.65 23.90
C ILE A 201 -12.95 -1.94 24.75
N GLY A 202 -11.97 -1.02 24.74
CA GLY A 202 -10.77 -1.08 25.56
C GLY A 202 -9.63 -1.87 24.93
N LEU A 203 -8.40 -1.54 25.35
CA LEU A 203 -7.17 -2.02 24.75
C LEU A 203 -7.05 -3.55 24.81
N LEU A 204 -7.45 -4.18 25.92
CA LEU A 204 -7.37 -5.65 26.05
C LEU A 204 -8.31 -6.37 25.08
N SER A 205 -9.50 -5.82 24.84
CA SER A 205 -10.50 -6.40 23.95
C SER A 205 -10.09 -6.28 22.50
N THR A 206 -9.62 -5.09 22.11
CA THR A 206 -9.06 -4.81 20.78
C THR A 206 -7.88 -5.73 20.49
N THR A 207 -6.92 -5.80 21.41
CA THR A 207 -5.74 -6.69 21.26
C THR A 207 -6.15 -8.16 21.06
N ARG A 208 -7.21 -8.62 21.74
CA ARG A 208 -7.76 -9.98 21.57
C ARG A 208 -8.43 -10.17 20.20
N LEU A 209 -9.14 -9.17 19.70
CA LEU A 209 -9.73 -9.18 18.34
C LEU A 209 -8.64 -9.22 17.28
N GLU A 210 -7.65 -8.33 17.36
CA GLU A 210 -6.54 -8.31 16.41
C GLU A 210 -5.77 -9.66 16.42
N CYS A 211 -5.52 -10.24 17.60
CA CYS A 211 -4.97 -11.60 17.69
C CYS A 211 -5.87 -12.67 17.06
N LYS A 212 -7.20 -12.54 17.16
CA LYS A 212 -8.15 -13.45 16.49
C LYS A 212 -7.93 -13.37 14.99
N TYR A 213 -7.95 -12.16 14.42
CA TYR A 213 -7.83 -11.95 12.98
C TYR A 213 -6.43 -12.28 12.45
N MET A 214 -5.38 -12.15 13.25
CA MET A 214 -4.05 -12.62 12.87
C MET A 214 -3.91 -14.15 12.83
N LEU A 215 -4.51 -14.86 13.79
CA LEU A 215 -4.41 -16.32 13.89
C LEU A 215 -5.42 -17.03 12.98
N PHE A 216 -6.57 -16.39 12.80
CA PHE A 216 -7.69 -16.83 12.00
C PHE A 216 -8.13 -15.62 11.17
N PRO A 217 -7.39 -15.30 10.09
CA PRO A 217 -7.86 -14.33 9.12
C PRO A 217 -9.29 -14.71 8.73
N PRO A 218 -10.21 -13.75 8.62
CA PRO A 218 -11.55 -14.08 8.19
C PRO A 218 -11.46 -14.82 6.85
N GLU A 219 -11.82 -16.11 6.84
CA GLU A 219 -12.16 -16.79 5.59
C GLU A 219 -13.30 -15.97 4.98
N GLY A 220 -13.25 -15.64 3.68
CA GLY A 220 -14.10 -14.66 2.95
C GLY A 220 -15.62 -14.84 3.03
N ASN A 221 -16.14 -14.87 4.26
CA ASN A 221 -17.49 -15.17 4.73
C ASN A 221 -17.79 -14.49 6.09
N GLU A 222 -16.79 -13.92 6.79
CA GLU A 222 -16.98 -13.00 7.93
C GLU A 222 -16.63 -11.53 7.56
N GLN A 223 -16.71 -11.16 6.27
CA GLN A 223 -16.67 -9.75 5.83
C GLN A 223 -18.04 -9.12 6.09
N ALA A 224 -18.07 -7.82 6.44
CA ALA A 224 -19.32 -7.08 6.51
C ALA A 224 -20.00 -7.14 5.14
N GLU A 225 -21.29 -7.51 5.07
CA GLU A 225 -22.02 -7.48 3.80
C GLU A 225 -22.06 -6.04 3.29
N LEU A 226 -21.47 -5.80 2.11
CA LEU A 226 -21.66 -4.54 1.38
C LEU A 226 -23.16 -4.30 1.25
N THR A 227 -23.62 -3.20 1.86
CA THR A 227 -25.04 -2.91 1.90
C THR A 227 -25.38 -2.08 0.68
N ILE A 228 -26.24 -2.59 -0.20
CA ILE A 228 -26.72 -1.80 -1.34
C ILE A 228 -27.51 -0.62 -0.79
N SER A 229 -26.90 0.56 -0.84
CA SER A 229 -27.53 1.80 -0.40
C SER A 229 -28.59 2.16 -1.44
N LEU A 230 -29.86 1.96 -1.11
CA LEU A 230 -30.98 2.34 -1.97
C LEU A 230 -31.20 3.85 -1.90
N GLY A 231 -30.30 4.63 -2.51
CA GLY A 231 -30.55 5.99 -2.94
C GLY A 231 -31.01 5.95 -4.39
N THR A 232 -32.32 5.85 -4.62
CA THR A 232 -32.88 5.82 -5.99
C THR A 232 -33.07 7.24 -6.50
N THR A 233 -32.12 7.75 -7.27
CA THR A 233 -32.39 8.76 -8.31
C THR A 233 -32.69 8.01 -9.61
N ASP A 234 -33.89 8.20 -10.14
CA ASP A 234 -34.30 7.68 -11.46
C ASP A 234 -33.38 8.30 -12.51
N TYR A 235 -32.48 7.49 -13.10
CA TYR A 235 -31.54 7.94 -14.14
C TYR A 235 -32.28 8.31 -15.43
N ASP A 236 -32.02 9.52 -15.95
CA ASP A 236 -32.36 9.85 -17.33
C ASP A 236 -31.20 9.43 -18.25
N VAL A 237 -31.13 8.13 -18.54
CA VAL A 237 -30.06 7.47 -19.33
C VAL A 237 -30.02 7.98 -20.77
N ASP A 238 -31.04 8.70 -21.25
CA ASP A 238 -31.17 9.10 -22.66
C ASP A 238 -30.35 10.35 -23.04
N THR A 239 -29.79 11.12 -22.08
CA THR A 239 -29.07 12.39 -22.39
C THR A 239 -27.72 12.60 -21.75
N THR A 240 -27.29 11.73 -20.84
CA THR A 240 -26.12 11.96 -19.98
C THR A 240 -25.08 10.86 -20.18
N GLU A 241 -23.83 11.25 -20.46
CA GLU A 241 -22.70 10.32 -20.53
C GLU A 241 -22.04 10.17 -19.15
N TYR A 242 -21.59 8.96 -18.83
CA TYR A 242 -21.00 8.62 -17.54
C TYR A 242 -19.57 8.13 -17.70
N ASN A 243 -18.77 8.27 -16.63
CA ASN A 243 -17.44 7.66 -16.52
C ASN A 243 -17.61 6.18 -16.15
N VAL A 244 -17.90 5.35 -17.15
CA VAL A 244 -18.09 3.89 -17.02
C VAL A 244 -17.40 3.16 -18.16
N LEU A 245 -16.97 1.93 -17.88
CA LEU A 245 -16.47 0.98 -18.90
C LEU A 245 -17.56 -0.06 -19.21
N ASP A 246 -17.43 -0.75 -20.35
CA ASP A 246 -18.33 -1.86 -20.74
C ASP A 246 -18.05 -3.13 -19.91
N ILE A 247 -18.51 -3.12 -18.66
CA ILE A 247 -18.31 -4.22 -17.70
C ILE A 247 -19.63 -4.98 -17.49
N ASP A 248 -19.62 -6.27 -17.81
CA ASP A 248 -20.71 -7.20 -17.50
C ASP A 248 -20.53 -7.82 -16.11
N PHE A 249 -20.99 -7.12 -15.08
CA PHE A 249 -20.90 -7.59 -13.69
C PHE A 249 -21.67 -8.89 -13.43
N ASP A 250 -22.76 -9.15 -14.16
CA ASP A 250 -23.51 -10.40 -14.02
C ASP A 250 -22.65 -11.58 -14.51
N ALA A 251 -21.95 -11.42 -15.63
CA ALA A 251 -21.01 -12.42 -16.13
C ALA A 251 -19.79 -12.61 -15.21
N LEU A 252 -19.25 -11.52 -14.64
CA LEU A 252 -18.17 -11.57 -13.65
C LEU A 252 -18.59 -12.36 -12.40
N GLU A 253 -19.80 -12.11 -11.87
CA GLU A 253 -20.33 -12.84 -10.71
C GLU A 253 -20.44 -14.35 -10.99
N GLU A 254 -20.92 -14.72 -12.19
CA GLU A 254 -21.06 -16.11 -12.62
C GLU A 254 -19.71 -16.82 -12.86
N SER A 255 -18.65 -16.07 -13.20
CA SER A 255 -17.33 -16.61 -13.56
C SER A 255 -16.53 -17.14 -12.36
N THR A 256 -16.88 -16.70 -11.14
CA THR A 256 -16.11 -16.99 -9.93
C THR A 256 -16.90 -17.76 -8.87
N SER A 257 -16.18 -18.48 -8.01
CA SER A 257 -16.74 -19.10 -6.80
C SER A 257 -16.31 -18.40 -5.52
N ASN A 258 -15.55 -17.32 -5.63
CA ASN A 258 -15.12 -16.49 -4.51
C ASN A 258 -16.25 -15.53 -4.15
N GLU A 259 -16.82 -15.69 -2.95
CA GLU A 259 -17.95 -14.88 -2.51
C GLU A 259 -17.60 -13.41 -2.29
N ALA A 260 -16.33 -13.07 -2.00
CA ALA A 260 -15.88 -11.68 -1.90
C ALA A 260 -15.90 -10.97 -3.26
N LEU A 261 -15.42 -11.66 -4.31
CA LEU A 261 -15.48 -11.14 -5.69
C LEU A 261 -16.94 -10.94 -6.14
N LYS A 262 -17.83 -11.91 -5.86
CA LYS A 262 -19.27 -11.77 -6.16
C LYS A 262 -19.93 -10.62 -5.39
N ALA A 263 -19.53 -10.40 -4.13
CA ALA A 263 -20.06 -9.30 -3.35
C ALA A 263 -19.66 -7.95 -3.98
N LEU A 264 -18.43 -7.83 -4.46
CA LEU A 264 -17.96 -6.65 -5.20
C LEU A 264 -18.69 -6.50 -6.54
N ASP A 265 -18.84 -7.57 -7.32
CA ASP A 265 -19.55 -7.53 -8.61
C ASP A 265 -20.99 -7.01 -8.43
N ARG A 266 -21.74 -7.55 -7.45
CA ARG A 266 -23.10 -7.08 -7.13
C ARG A 266 -23.14 -5.66 -6.60
N TYR A 267 -22.13 -5.26 -5.83
CA TYR A 267 -22.05 -3.92 -5.27
C TYR A 267 -21.82 -2.88 -6.37
N PHE A 268 -20.81 -3.09 -7.22
CA PHE A 268 -20.49 -2.16 -8.31
C PHE A 268 -21.53 -2.16 -9.44
N ALA A 269 -22.24 -3.28 -9.66
CA ALA A 269 -23.39 -3.31 -10.55
C ALA A 269 -24.53 -2.38 -10.10
N ALA A 270 -24.65 -2.14 -8.79
CA ALA A 270 -25.71 -1.33 -8.18
C ALA A 270 -25.27 0.11 -7.87
N GLU A 271 -23.97 0.40 -7.96
CA GLU A 271 -23.39 1.70 -7.60
C GLU A 271 -23.65 2.74 -8.70
N GLU A 272 -24.00 3.97 -8.29
CA GLU A 272 -24.22 5.10 -9.20
C GLU A 272 -22.88 5.54 -9.82
N PRO A 273 -22.74 5.60 -11.15
CA PRO A 273 -21.55 6.18 -11.76
C PRO A 273 -21.58 7.71 -11.73
N THR A 274 -20.41 8.35 -11.77
CA THR A 274 -20.30 9.81 -11.92
C THR A 274 -20.47 10.20 -13.38
N GLU A 275 -21.21 11.29 -13.62
CA GLU A 275 -21.36 11.87 -14.97
C GLU A 275 -20.03 12.41 -15.52
N LYS A 276 -19.85 12.30 -16.84
CA LYS A 276 -18.93 13.19 -17.56
C LYS A 276 -19.50 14.61 -17.46
N ASN A 277 -18.68 15.57 -17.05
CA ASN A 277 -19.09 16.94 -16.75
C ASN A 277 -18.36 17.94 -17.66
N GLU A 278 -18.62 19.23 -17.47
CA GLU A 278 -18.03 20.29 -18.31
C GLU A 278 -16.50 20.39 -18.24
N TYR A 279 -15.88 19.73 -17.25
CA TYR A 279 -14.43 19.68 -17.05
C TYR A 279 -13.78 18.39 -17.56
N THR A 280 -14.57 17.40 -17.99
CA THR A 280 -14.05 16.14 -18.53
C THR A 280 -13.14 16.41 -19.74
N GLY A 281 -11.89 15.93 -19.69
CA GLY A 281 -10.89 16.16 -20.73
C GLY A 281 -10.34 17.59 -20.83
N MET A 282 -10.66 18.49 -19.90
CA MET A 282 -10.15 19.88 -19.91
C MET A 282 -8.61 19.95 -19.95
N LEU A 283 -7.93 18.96 -19.38
CA LEU A 283 -6.48 18.85 -19.27
C LEU A 283 -5.87 17.80 -20.21
N GLU A 284 -6.64 17.31 -21.20
CA GLU A 284 -6.11 16.39 -22.20
C GLU A 284 -4.87 16.98 -22.90
N GLY A 285 -3.80 16.18 -22.98
CA GLY A 285 -2.53 16.60 -23.57
C GLY A 285 -1.64 17.50 -22.69
N TYR A 286 -2.03 17.82 -21.44
CA TYR A 286 -1.14 18.53 -20.51
C TYR A 286 -0.18 17.55 -19.83
N ASN A 287 1.02 18.04 -19.48
CA ASN A 287 1.88 17.32 -18.54
C ASN A 287 1.28 17.39 -17.13
N LEU A 288 1.55 16.37 -16.31
CA LEU A 288 1.09 16.31 -14.93
C LEU A 288 2.25 16.07 -13.96
N ILE A 289 2.38 16.94 -12.95
CA ILE A 289 3.25 16.69 -11.81
C ILE A 289 2.38 16.50 -10.57
N THR A 290 2.48 15.37 -9.90
CA THR A 290 1.79 15.10 -8.63
C THR A 290 2.80 15.04 -7.48
N ILE A 291 2.44 15.61 -6.34
CA ILE A 291 3.32 15.73 -5.17
C ILE A 291 2.52 15.32 -3.92
N CYS A 292 2.93 14.22 -3.29
CA CYS A 292 2.51 13.87 -1.95
C CYS A 292 3.53 14.44 -0.97
N ALA A 293 3.15 15.53 -0.29
CA ALA A 293 4.04 16.34 0.52
C ALA A 293 4.01 15.91 2.00
N GLU A 294 5.12 15.35 2.48
CA GLU A 294 5.27 14.82 3.84
C GLU A 294 4.93 15.86 4.92
N SER A 295 3.96 15.54 5.77
CA SER A 295 3.52 16.37 6.90
C SER A 295 3.16 17.82 6.51
N PHE A 296 2.81 18.06 5.25
CA PHE A 296 2.51 19.40 4.74
C PHE A 296 1.22 19.95 5.35
N SER A 297 1.16 21.26 5.58
CA SER A 297 -0.06 21.96 5.98
C SER A 297 -0.20 23.28 5.25
N SER A 298 -1.33 23.50 4.60
CA SER A 298 -1.64 24.78 3.95
C SER A 298 -1.58 26.00 4.89
N LYS A 299 -1.63 25.79 6.21
CA LYS A 299 -1.48 26.86 7.22
C LYS A 299 -0.10 27.52 7.21
N LEU A 300 0.93 26.89 6.62
CA LEU A 300 2.26 27.49 6.47
C LEU A 300 2.37 28.43 5.27
N ILE A 301 1.41 28.38 4.34
CA ILE A 301 1.44 29.17 3.11
C ILE A 301 1.35 30.66 3.45
N ASP A 302 2.29 31.43 2.93
CA ASP A 302 2.44 32.85 3.16
C ASP A 302 2.86 33.56 1.86
N PRO A 303 2.19 34.66 1.45
CA PRO A 303 2.52 35.36 0.20
C PRO A 303 3.95 35.90 0.10
N GLU A 304 4.60 36.18 1.23
CA GLU A 304 5.96 36.73 1.27
C GLU A 304 7.01 35.65 1.54
N ARG A 305 6.72 34.69 2.42
CA ARG A 305 7.70 33.65 2.82
C ARG A 305 7.70 32.43 1.90
N THR A 306 6.55 32.05 1.35
CA THR A 306 6.40 30.91 0.45
C THR A 306 5.66 31.32 -0.84
N PRO A 307 6.22 32.26 -1.62
CA PRO A 307 5.54 32.85 -2.77
C PRO A 307 5.18 31.82 -3.86
N THR A 308 5.97 30.76 -4.05
CA THR A 308 5.65 29.71 -5.02
C THR A 308 4.47 28.88 -4.55
N LEU A 309 4.48 28.38 -3.30
CA LEU A 309 3.33 27.69 -2.72
C LEU A 309 2.07 28.56 -2.75
N TYR A 310 2.19 29.86 -2.44
CA TYR A 310 1.08 30.80 -2.53
C TYR A 310 0.55 30.91 -3.97
N LYS A 311 1.43 31.07 -4.96
CA LYS A 311 1.06 31.09 -6.39
C LYS A 311 0.30 29.82 -6.78
N LEU A 312 0.80 28.63 -6.40
CA LEU A 312 0.16 27.37 -6.73
C LEU A 312 -1.21 27.22 -6.04
N ALA A 313 -1.31 27.60 -4.75
CA ALA A 313 -2.53 27.46 -3.97
C ALA A 313 -3.64 28.46 -4.31
N THR A 314 -3.34 29.56 -5.01
CA THR A 314 -4.34 30.59 -5.37
C THR A 314 -4.66 30.65 -6.86
N ASN A 315 -4.23 29.67 -7.66
CA ASN A 315 -4.50 29.61 -9.11
C ASN A 315 -4.84 28.17 -9.51
N GLY A 316 -5.67 27.99 -10.54
CA GLY A 316 -6.13 26.68 -10.98
C GLY A 316 -7.52 26.34 -10.40
N ILE A 317 -7.69 25.14 -9.86
CA ILE A 317 -8.93 24.74 -9.16
C ILE A 317 -8.71 24.86 -7.66
N LEU A 318 -9.59 25.61 -7.00
CA LEU A 318 -9.51 25.96 -5.58
C LEU A 318 -10.54 25.17 -4.78
N PHE A 319 -10.08 24.11 -4.11
CA PHE A 319 -10.90 23.29 -3.23
C PHE A 319 -10.91 23.87 -1.81
N GLU A 320 -12.01 24.48 -1.40
CA GLU A 320 -12.09 25.21 -0.13
C GLU A 320 -12.17 24.28 1.10
N ASN A 321 -12.78 23.10 0.92
CA ASN A 321 -13.19 22.22 2.01
C ASN A 321 -12.51 20.83 1.93
N TYR A 322 -11.21 20.83 1.63
CA TYR A 322 -10.38 19.62 1.58
C TYR A 322 -9.84 19.20 2.95
N TYR A 323 -9.89 17.90 3.25
CA TYR A 323 -9.28 17.29 4.43
C TYR A 323 -8.36 16.11 4.04
N GLY A 324 -7.13 16.12 4.54
CA GLY A 324 -6.24 14.96 4.44
C GLY A 324 -6.66 13.91 5.47
N SER A 325 -7.07 12.72 5.03
CA SER A 325 -7.78 11.75 5.89
C SER A 325 -6.96 11.16 7.04
N TRP A 326 -5.63 11.30 7.03
CA TRP A 326 -4.72 10.45 7.81
C TRP A 326 -3.98 11.17 8.93
N GLY A 327 -3.67 10.40 9.98
CA GLY A 327 -3.06 10.90 11.21
C GLY A 327 -1.55 11.07 11.14
N SER A 328 -0.80 9.97 11.04
CA SER A 328 0.67 9.97 11.14
C SER A 328 1.36 8.90 10.29
N ASN A 329 0.65 8.29 9.35
CA ASN A 329 1.16 7.20 8.53
C ASN A 329 1.23 7.59 7.04
N THR A 330 2.42 7.98 6.60
CA THR A 330 2.73 8.39 5.22
C THR A 330 2.16 7.42 4.18
N THR A 331 2.38 6.11 4.35
CA THR A 331 1.95 5.11 3.36
C THR A 331 0.44 5.03 3.22
N ASN A 332 -0.34 5.41 4.24
CA ASN A 332 -1.80 5.39 4.14
C ASN A 332 -2.28 6.58 3.30
N GLY A 333 -1.74 7.77 3.56
CA GLY A 333 -2.03 8.97 2.76
C GLY A 333 -1.63 8.83 1.31
N GLU A 334 -0.39 8.38 1.11
CA GLU A 334 0.17 8.12 -0.20
C GLU A 334 -0.62 7.01 -0.94
N TYR A 335 -1.07 5.94 -0.25
CA TYR A 335 -1.87 4.87 -0.87
C TYR A 335 -3.21 5.41 -1.34
N THR A 336 -3.91 6.16 -0.49
CA THR A 336 -5.19 6.76 -0.87
C THR A 336 -5.06 7.75 -2.02
N PHE A 337 -3.99 8.54 -2.02
CA PHE A 337 -3.68 9.47 -3.11
C PHE A 337 -3.45 8.74 -4.45
N CYS A 338 -2.66 7.65 -4.44
CA CYS A 338 -2.30 6.93 -5.67
C CYS A 338 -3.38 5.96 -6.17
N MET A 339 -4.23 5.44 -5.28
CA MET A 339 -5.16 4.35 -5.58
C MET A 339 -6.62 4.78 -5.67
N GLY A 340 -6.99 5.96 -5.16
CA GLY A 340 -8.40 6.37 -5.05
C GLY A 340 -9.24 5.44 -4.16
N ASN A 341 -8.57 4.73 -3.23
CA ASN A 341 -9.13 3.71 -2.36
C ASN A 341 -8.53 3.81 -0.93
N TYR A 342 -9.27 3.34 0.07
CA TYR A 342 -8.78 3.30 1.45
C TYR A 342 -7.84 2.10 1.70
N PRO A 343 -6.76 2.27 2.48
CA PRO A 343 -5.91 1.16 2.90
C PRO A 343 -6.63 0.24 3.89
N ASP A 344 -6.19 -1.01 3.90
CA ASP A 344 -6.59 -2.02 4.90
C ASP A 344 -5.85 -1.73 6.22
N MET A 345 -6.56 -1.06 7.11
CA MET A 345 -6.06 -0.61 8.41
C MET A 345 -5.71 -1.75 9.38
N SER A 346 -6.06 -3.00 9.07
CA SER A 346 -5.68 -4.16 9.88
C SER A 346 -4.22 -4.59 9.67
N ARG A 347 -3.60 -4.13 8.58
CA ARG A 347 -2.25 -4.52 8.16
C ARG A 347 -1.16 -3.84 8.99
N SER A 348 -0.06 -4.57 9.21
CA SER A 348 1.16 -3.99 9.82
C SER A 348 1.89 -3.09 8.83
N LYS A 349 2.72 -2.12 9.26
CA LYS A 349 3.50 -1.28 8.33
C LYS A 349 4.40 -2.08 7.36
N ALA A 350 4.95 -3.22 7.77
CA ALA A 350 5.78 -4.08 6.91
C ALA A 350 4.96 -4.91 5.89
N ALA A 351 3.64 -4.93 6.04
CA ALA A 351 2.72 -5.55 5.09
C ALA A 351 1.60 -4.57 4.73
N ALA A 352 1.94 -3.26 4.75
CA ALA A 352 1.01 -2.17 4.50
C ALA A 352 0.33 -2.33 3.14
N SER A 353 -0.77 -1.62 2.93
CA SER A 353 -1.53 -1.73 1.68
C SER A 353 -0.69 -1.52 0.43
N PHE A 354 0.31 -0.62 0.45
CA PHE A 354 1.29 -0.51 -0.63
C PHE A 354 2.04 -1.81 -0.92
N PHE A 355 2.69 -2.39 0.08
CA PHE A 355 3.40 -3.67 -0.10
C PHE A 355 2.44 -4.77 -0.55
N ALA A 356 1.22 -4.78 -0.02
CA ALA A 356 0.20 -5.76 -0.40
C ALA A 356 -0.26 -5.62 -1.85
N SER A 357 -0.25 -4.41 -2.41
CA SER A 357 -0.65 -4.13 -3.79
C SER A 357 0.48 -4.31 -4.82
N GLN A 358 1.69 -4.69 -4.41
CA GLN A 358 2.86 -4.73 -5.30
C GLN A 358 2.77 -5.77 -6.43
N GLU A 359 1.88 -6.76 -6.29
CA GLU A 359 1.61 -7.79 -7.31
C GLU A 359 0.20 -7.68 -7.92
N ASN A 360 -0.61 -6.72 -7.46
CA ASN A 360 -1.97 -6.54 -7.95
C ASN A 360 -1.98 -5.86 -9.32
N TYR A 361 -3.02 -6.09 -10.10
CA TYR A 361 -3.28 -5.31 -11.30
C TYR A 361 -3.85 -3.94 -10.91
N LEU A 362 -3.17 -2.85 -11.27
CA LEU A 362 -3.49 -1.48 -10.82
C LEU A 362 -3.74 -0.52 -12.00
N PRO A 363 -4.79 -0.72 -12.81
CA PRO A 363 -4.94 0.00 -14.07
C PRO A 363 -5.27 1.49 -13.93
N PHE A 364 -5.87 1.90 -12.81
CA PHE A 364 -6.33 3.28 -12.60
C PHE A 364 -5.28 4.19 -11.94
N CYS A 365 -4.18 3.63 -11.41
CA CYS A 365 -3.07 4.45 -10.94
C CYS A 365 -2.57 5.33 -12.08
N LEU A 366 -2.29 6.61 -11.78
CA LEU A 366 -1.95 7.59 -12.81
C LEU A 366 -0.75 7.15 -13.67
N GLY A 367 0.28 6.51 -13.09
CA GLY A 367 1.38 5.95 -13.88
C GLY A 367 0.90 4.99 -14.96
N ASN A 368 0.13 3.96 -14.62
CA ASN A 368 -0.43 3.01 -15.58
C ASN A 368 -1.40 3.68 -16.56
N ALA A 369 -2.24 4.61 -16.09
CA ALA A 369 -3.20 5.32 -16.93
C ALA A 369 -2.52 6.21 -17.99
N PHE A 370 -1.55 7.03 -17.59
CA PHE A 370 -0.79 7.88 -18.50
C PHE A 370 0.17 7.09 -19.41
N THR A 371 0.71 5.96 -18.95
CA THR A 371 1.52 5.07 -19.80
C THR A 371 0.71 4.56 -21.00
N ARG A 372 -0.58 4.25 -20.82
CA ARG A 372 -1.47 3.84 -21.92
C ARG A 372 -1.67 4.95 -22.95
N GLU A 373 -1.73 6.20 -22.50
CA GLU A 373 -1.80 7.38 -23.36
C GLU A 373 -0.45 7.78 -23.99
N GLY A 374 0.60 6.98 -23.79
CA GLY A 374 1.92 7.21 -24.40
C GLY A 374 2.78 8.28 -23.71
N TYR A 375 2.47 8.63 -22.46
CA TYR A 375 3.26 9.57 -21.67
C TYR A 375 4.49 8.89 -21.09
N GLN A 376 5.53 9.68 -20.85
CA GLN A 376 6.59 9.29 -19.93
C GLN A 376 6.08 9.31 -18.50
N THR A 377 6.37 8.29 -17.71
CA THR A 377 5.89 8.18 -16.33
C THR A 377 7.06 7.97 -15.38
N TRP A 378 7.24 8.91 -14.46
CA TRP A 378 8.36 8.91 -13.51
C TRP A 378 7.86 9.03 -12.08
N ALA A 379 8.58 8.41 -11.14
CA ALA A 379 8.31 8.56 -9.72
C ALA A 379 9.61 8.71 -8.92
N TYR A 380 9.61 9.63 -7.95
CA TYR A 380 10.80 9.98 -7.19
C TYR A 380 10.57 9.99 -5.68
N HIS A 381 11.57 9.55 -4.94
CA HIS A 381 11.63 9.70 -3.49
C HIS A 381 13.03 10.08 -3.02
N ASP A 382 13.14 11.05 -2.12
CA ASP A 382 14.40 11.58 -1.61
C ASP A 382 14.99 10.77 -0.44
N TYR A 383 14.41 9.60 -0.15
CA TYR A 383 14.96 8.61 0.76
C TYR A 383 15.05 7.22 0.09
N SER A 384 15.56 6.21 0.79
CA SER A 384 15.75 4.87 0.24
C SER A 384 14.44 4.25 -0.26
N GLY A 385 14.42 3.78 -1.51
CA GLY A 385 13.30 3.06 -2.11
C GLY A 385 12.97 1.71 -1.48
N GLU A 386 13.88 1.10 -0.72
CA GLU A 386 13.59 -0.09 0.10
C GLU A 386 12.64 0.26 1.26
N TYR A 387 12.66 1.51 1.74
CA TYR A 387 11.78 1.95 2.80
C TYR A 387 10.33 1.98 2.30
N TYR A 388 9.46 1.26 3.01
CA TYR A 388 8.07 1.00 2.59
C TYR A 388 7.92 0.28 1.24
N SER A 389 8.96 -0.39 0.75
CA SER A 389 8.93 -1.17 -0.51
C SER A 389 8.54 -0.35 -1.74
N ARG A 390 8.86 0.95 -1.78
CA ARG A 390 8.55 1.79 -2.95
C ARG A 390 9.23 1.32 -4.23
N ARG A 391 10.40 0.68 -4.11
CA ARG A 391 11.11 0.03 -5.22
C ARG A 391 10.27 -1.05 -5.92
N ASP A 392 9.36 -1.70 -5.21
CA ASP A 392 8.50 -2.74 -5.78
C ASP A 392 7.14 -2.17 -6.19
N THR A 393 6.59 -1.23 -5.42
CA THR A 393 5.21 -0.75 -5.61
C THR A 393 5.08 0.30 -6.72
N HIS A 394 6.01 1.23 -6.82
CA HIS A 394 5.91 2.32 -7.80
C HIS A 394 6.09 1.85 -9.25
N PRO A 395 7.01 0.91 -9.54
CA PRO A 395 7.01 0.26 -10.86
C PRO A 395 5.71 -0.45 -11.19
N ASN A 396 5.06 -1.14 -10.23
CA ASN A 396 3.77 -1.78 -10.46
C ASN A 396 2.63 -0.77 -10.75
N MET A 397 2.74 0.46 -10.22
CA MET A 397 1.83 1.56 -10.55
C MET A 397 2.12 2.22 -11.91
N GLY A 398 3.09 1.72 -12.68
CA GLY A 398 3.40 2.17 -14.03
C GLY A 398 4.44 3.28 -14.09
N TYR A 399 5.32 3.41 -13.09
CA TYR A 399 6.36 4.43 -13.06
C TYR A 399 7.76 3.87 -13.30
N ASN A 400 8.60 4.63 -13.99
CA ASN A 400 10.05 4.51 -13.84
C ASN A 400 10.45 5.15 -12.51
N PHE A 401 10.69 4.32 -11.49
CA PHE A 401 10.93 4.78 -10.12
C PHE A 401 12.42 4.98 -9.83
N GLN A 402 12.76 6.13 -9.26
CA GLN A 402 14.08 6.42 -8.73
C GLN A 402 14.00 6.91 -7.28
N SER A 403 15.04 6.64 -6.52
CA SER A 403 15.13 7.05 -5.12
C SER A 403 16.55 7.43 -4.72
N ALA A 404 16.72 8.04 -3.55
CA ALA A 404 18.04 8.41 -3.07
C ALA A 404 18.95 7.18 -2.93
N GLY A 405 20.09 7.19 -3.64
CA GLY A 405 21.02 6.07 -3.71
C GLY A 405 20.65 4.97 -4.72
N ASP A 406 19.53 5.11 -5.43
CA ASP A 406 19.07 4.20 -6.49
C ASP A 406 18.37 5.00 -7.60
N GLY A 407 19.14 5.57 -8.53
CA GLY A 407 18.67 6.49 -9.57
C GLY A 407 18.99 7.96 -9.27
N LEU A 408 18.81 8.41 -8.02
CA LEU A 408 19.11 9.79 -7.61
C LEU A 408 20.45 9.90 -6.87
N ASP A 409 21.38 10.70 -7.40
CA ASP A 409 22.68 11.01 -6.80
C ASP A 409 22.57 12.16 -5.78
N ILE A 410 21.89 11.89 -4.66
CA ILE A 410 21.69 12.86 -3.57
C ILE A 410 22.12 12.28 -2.21
N GLU A 411 22.41 13.15 -1.24
CA GLU A 411 22.81 12.73 0.11
C GLU A 411 21.59 12.28 0.93
N ILE A 412 21.62 11.02 1.38
CA ILE A 412 20.57 10.47 2.25
C ILE A 412 20.70 11.05 3.66
N ASN A 413 19.70 11.82 4.07
CA ASN A 413 19.55 12.35 5.43
C ASN A 413 18.21 11.89 6.04
N TRP A 414 18.01 12.13 7.34
CA TRP A 414 16.73 11.89 8.01
C TRP A 414 16.22 13.19 8.66
N PRO A 415 15.33 13.96 8.00
CA PRO A 415 14.91 13.82 6.59
C PRO A 415 15.92 14.34 5.55
N SER A 416 15.69 13.96 4.28
CA SER A 416 16.40 14.43 3.08
C SER A 416 15.79 15.72 2.51
N SER A 417 16.43 16.29 1.48
CA SER A 417 16.05 17.56 0.87
C SER A 417 15.21 17.36 -0.40
N ASP A 418 13.98 17.87 -0.36
CA ASP A 418 13.08 17.91 -1.53
C ASP A 418 13.68 18.69 -2.71
N LEU A 419 14.46 19.74 -2.42
CA LEU A 419 15.14 20.53 -3.45
C LEU A 419 16.19 19.69 -4.18
N GLU A 420 17.04 18.98 -3.44
CA GLU A 420 18.09 18.15 -4.05
C GLU A 420 17.48 17.03 -4.90
N MET A 421 16.34 16.47 -4.48
CA MET A 421 15.59 15.50 -5.30
C MET A 421 15.13 16.12 -6.63
N MET A 422 14.44 17.26 -6.60
CA MET A 422 13.97 17.90 -7.85
C MET A 422 15.12 18.40 -8.74
N GLU A 423 16.24 18.85 -8.15
CA GLU A 423 17.47 19.18 -8.88
C GLU A 423 18.06 17.96 -9.62
N ALA A 424 17.96 16.77 -9.02
CA ALA A 424 18.48 15.54 -9.58
C ALA A 424 17.55 14.87 -10.61
N SER A 425 16.23 15.11 -10.53
CA SER A 425 15.22 14.34 -11.29
C SER A 425 14.57 15.09 -12.45
N VAL A 426 14.45 16.42 -12.39
CA VAL A 426 13.61 17.19 -13.34
C VAL A 426 14.04 16.99 -14.81
N ASP A 427 15.33 16.77 -15.05
CA ASP A 427 15.89 16.59 -16.40
C ASP A 427 15.44 15.30 -17.06
N ASP A 428 15.07 14.27 -16.29
CA ASP A 428 14.67 12.96 -16.81
C ASP A 428 13.45 13.08 -17.72
N TYR A 429 12.44 13.86 -17.32
CA TYR A 429 11.23 14.06 -18.12
C TYR A 429 11.25 15.32 -19.01
N LEU A 430 12.12 16.30 -18.73
CA LEU A 430 12.28 17.49 -19.59
C LEU A 430 13.20 17.26 -20.80
N SER A 431 13.97 16.17 -20.82
CA SER A 431 14.92 15.86 -21.90
C SER A 431 14.29 15.30 -23.17
N SER A 432 12.97 15.08 -23.20
CA SER A 432 12.21 14.48 -24.29
C SER A 432 11.05 15.38 -24.71
N ASP A 433 10.65 15.28 -25.99
CA ASP A 433 9.50 16.00 -26.54
C ASP A 433 8.16 15.28 -26.25
N GLN A 434 8.18 14.10 -25.62
CA GLN A 434 6.96 13.37 -25.21
C GLN A 434 6.33 14.00 -23.96
N PRO A 435 4.99 14.04 -23.86
CA PRO A 435 4.34 14.52 -22.65
C PRO A 435 4.66 13.60 -21.47
N PHE A 436 4.57 14.13 -20.25
CA PHE A 436 5.00 13.41 -19.06
C PHE A 436 4.02 13.50 -17.88
N HIS A 437 4.05 12.45 -17.07
CA HIS A 437 3.54 12.43 -15.72
C HIS A 437 4.69 12.15 -14.74
N ALA A 438 4.97 13.06 -13.81
CA ALA A 438 5.97 12.87 -12.76
C ALA A 438 5.33 12.89 -11.36
N TYR A 439 5.59 11.86 -10.57
CA TYR A 439 5.14 11.74 -9.19
C TYR A 439 6.31 11.97 -8.22
N TYR A 440 6.07 12.73 -7.15
CA TYR A 440 7.05 12.98 -6.08
C TYR A 440 6.45 12.66 -4.71
N MET A 441 7.15 11.80 -3.95
CA MET A 441 6.93 11.65 -2.50
C MET A 441 8.06 12.39 -1.77
N THR A 442 7.72 13.49 -1.10
CA THR A 442 8.71 14.33 -0.42
C THR A 442 9.05 13.82 0.98
N PHE A 443 10.10 14.32 1.61
CA PHE A 443 10.48 13.90 2.97
C PHE A 443 10.96 15.05 3.86
N SER A 444 11.32 16.21 3.30
CA SER A 444 11.90 17.32 4.07
C SER A 444 11.04 17.82 5.23
N GLY A 445 9.71 17.69 5.10
CA GLY A 445 8.70 18.07 6.09
C GLY A 445 8.61 17.13 7.31
N HIS A 446 9.34 16.03 7.35
CA HIS A 446 9.21 15.01 8.39
C HIS A 446 9.69 15.48 9.79
N TYR A 447 9.00 15.03 10.84
CA TYR A 447 9.34 15.30 12.24
C TYR A 447 10.72 14.68 12.65
N GLN A 448 11.41 15.12 13.71
CA GLN A 448 11.03 16.03 14.79
C GLN A 448 11.36 17.49 14.47
N TYR A 449 10.51 18.43 14.88
CA TYR A 449 10.69 19.87 14.63
C TYR A 449 11.54 20.51 15.75
N ASP A 450 12.85 20.37 15.63
CA ASP A 450 13.86 21.07 16.42
C ASP A 450 15.03 21.49 15.53
N TRP A 451 16.06 22.15 16.05
CA TRP A 451 17.25 22.55 15.28
C TRP A 451 18.28 21.43 15.05
N ASN A 452 18.00 20.18 15.45
CA ASN A 452 18.82 19.01 15.13
C ASN A 452 18.33 18.31 13.86
N ASN A 453 17.08 18.55 13.45
CA ASN A 453 16.58 18.13 12.15
C ASN A 453 17.46 18.72 11.01
N PRO A 454 17.99 17.89 10.10
CA PRO A 454 18.84 18.35 9.00
C PRO A 454 18.24 19.49 8.17
N MET A 455 16.95 19.42 7.85
CA MET A 455 16.28 20.40 6.99
C MET A 455 15.98 21.71 7.72
N SER A 456 15.58 21.63 8.99
CA SER A 456 15.41 22.83 9.81
C SER A 456 16.75 23.54 10.05
N LEU A 457 17.83 22.77 10.26
CA LEU A 457 19.17 23.31 10.48
C LEU A 457 19.69 24.00 9.22
N LYS A 458 19.48 23.38 8.04
CA LYS A 458 19.82 23.95 6.72
C LYS A 458 19.11 25.29 6.49
N ASN A 459 17.89 25.45 7.00
CA ASN A 459 17.03 26.63 6.80
C ASN A 459 16.89 27.55 8.02
N LYS A 460 17.65 27.31 9.09
CA LYS A 460 17.48 27.99 10.38
C LYS A 460 17.50 29.51 10.30
N ALA A 461 18.43 30.07 9.53
CA ALA A 461 18.62 31.52 9.42
C ALA A 461 17.37 32.24 8.87
N MET A 462 16.53 31.55 8.09
CA MET A 462 15.28 32.09 7.56
C MET A 462 14.19 32.12 8.65
N ALA A 463 14.11 31.09 9.48
CA ALA A 463 12.96 30.89 10.38
C ALA A 463 13.19 31.26 11.85
N GLU A 464 14.44 31.32 12.35
CA GLU A 464 14.74 31.46 13.79
C GLU A 464 14.26 32.78 14.43
N ASN A 465 13.96 33.80 13.61
CA ASN A 465 13.47 35.09 14.06
C ASN A 465 11.96 35.29 13.81
N LEU A 466 11.26 34.26 13.33
CA LEU A 466 9.80 34.31 13.18
C LEU A 466 9.13 34.39 14.56
N PRO A 467 7.97 35.04 14.68
CA PRO A 467 7.28 35.23 15.95
C PRO A 467 6.52 33.97 16.40
N TYR A 468 7.20 32.82 16.37
CA TYR A 468 6.65 31.52 16.75
C TYR A 468 7.54 30.80 17.78
N SER A 469 7.01 29.74 18.40
CA SER A 469 7.78 28.80 19.18
C SER A 469 8.85 28.08 18.34
N GLU A 470 9.89 27.56 18.99
CA GLU A 470 11.01 26.90 18.31
C GLU A 470 10.56 25.75 17.40
N ALA A 471 9.56 24.97 17.81
CA ALA A 471 9.04 23.86 17.01
C ALA A 471 8.35 24.35 15.74
N VAL A 472 7.54 25.42 15.84
CA VAL A 472 6.86 26.00 14.67
C VAL A 472 7.88 26.68 13.74
N GLN A 473 8.90 27.36 14.30
CA GLN A 473 10.02 27.88 13.49
C GLN A 473 10.75 26.76 12.74
N ALA A 474 11.05 25.64 13.42
CA ALA A 474 11.70 24.49 12.80
C ALA A 474 10.82 23.83 11.73
N TYR A 475 9.50 23.72 11.96
CA TYR A 475 8.54 23.22 10.96
C TYR A 475 8.52 24.07 9.68
N VAL A 476 8.46 25.40 9.84
CA VAL A 476 8.55 26.35 8.71
C VAL A 476 9.90 26.23 8.00
N ALA A 477 10.99 26.04 8.75
CA ALA A 477 12.32 25.83 8.18
C ALA A 477 12.42 24.53 7.36
N CYS A 478 11.82 23.42 7.83
CA CYS A 478 11.75 22.16 7.10
C CYS A 478 11.02 22.34 5.76
N ASN A 479 9.78 22.86 5.80
CA ASN A 479 8.95 23.05 4.60
C ASN A 479 9.47 24.11 3.61
N ASN A 480 10.46 24.91 4.02
CA ASN A 480 11.16 25.80 3.10
C ASN A 480 11.97 25.04 2.03
N GLU A 481 12.32 23.77 2.26
CA GLU A 481 12.91 22.94 1.19
C GLU A 481 11.90 22.62 0.10
N LEU A 482 10.65 22.30 0.46
CA LEU A 482 9.55 22.12 -0.50
C LEU A 482 9.28 23.41 -1.29
N GLU A 483 9.22 24.56 -0.62
CA GLU A 483 9.08 25.87 -1.30
C GLU A 483 10.17 26.08 -2.35
N LYS A 484 11.45 25.87 -1.99
CA LYS A 484 12.56 26.01 -2.94
C LYS A 484 12.49 24.99 -4.07
N ALA A 485 12.12 23.74 -3.76
CA ALA A 485 11.97 22.68 -4.74
C ALA A 485 10.95 23.08 -5.80
N LEU A 486 9.79 23.60 -5.36
CA LEU A 486 8.75 24.13 -6.25
C LEU A 486 9.21 25.37 -7.01
N THR A 487 9.94 26.30 -6.38
CA THR A 487 10.53 27.46 -7.09
C THR A 487 11.43 26.97 -8.22
N TYR A 488 12.36 26.06 -7.92
CA TYR A 488 13.27 25.48 -8.91
C TYR A 488 12.49 24.76 -10.02
N LEU A 489 11.53 23.91 -9.68
CA LEU A 489 10.70 23.20 -10.64
C LEU A 489 10.00 24.17 -11.61
N MET A 490 9.38 25.23 -11.09
CA MET A 490 8.70 26.22 -11.91
C MET A 490 9.67 26.93 -12.87
N GLU A 491 10.86 27.33 -12.39
CA GLU A 491 11.91 27.92 -13.22
C GLU A 491 12.33 26.97 -14.36
N ARG A 492 12.53 25.68 -14.04
CA ARG A 492 12.92 24.67 -15.04
C ARG A 492 11.83 24.40 -16.09
N LEU A 493 10.56 24.39 -15.69
CA LEU A 493 9.42 24.26 -16.60
C LEU A 493 9.30 25.47 -17.53
N GLU A 494 9.55 26.68 -17.01
CA GLU A 494 9.56 27.93 -17.80
C GLU A 494 10.74 27.93 -18.79
N GLU A 495 11.94 27.52 -18.36
CA GLU A 495 13.13 27.40 -19.20
C GLU A 495 12.96 26.37 -20.32
N ALA A 496 12.31 25.24 -20.04
CA ALA A 496 11.98 24.21 -21.02
C ALA A 496 10.81 24.60 -21.95
N GLY A 497 10.09 25.67 -21.63
CA GLY A 497 8.96 26.16 -22.44
C GLY A 497 7.69 25.30 -22.34
N VAL A 498 7.57 24.48 -21.29
CA VAL A 498 6.42 23.58 -21.06
C VAL A 498 5.53 24.03 -19.89
N ALA A 499 5.90 25.09 -19.17
CA ALA A 499 5.17 25.60 -18.02
C ALA A 499 3.67 25.85 -18.30
N ASP A 500 3.33 26.47 -19.44
CA ASP A 500 1.94 26.77 -19.82
C ASP A 500 1.10 25.51 -20.11
N LYS A 501 1.75 24.34 -20.24
CA LYS A 501 1.13 23.03 -20.49
C LYS A 501 1.46 22.00 -19.41
N THR A 502 1.77 22.46 -18.20
CA THR A 502 2.06 21.57 -17.07
C THR A 502 1.15 21.89 -15.89
N VAL A 503 0.42 20.89 -15.43
CA VAL A 503 -0.45 20.93 -14.25
C VAL A 503 0.36 20.44 -13.05
N ILE A 504 0.22 21.11 -11.91
CA ILE A 504 0.85 20.68 -10.66
C ILE A 504 -0.22 20.41 -9.62
N VAL A 505 -0.26 19.16 -9.15
CA VAL A 505 -1.13 18.70 -8.06
C VAL A 505 -0.30 18.46 -6.83
N LEU A 506 -0.67 19.06 -5.70
CA LEU A 506 0.01 18.89 -4.42
C LEU A 506 -1.01 18.73 -3.29
N THR A 507 -0.81 17.71 -2.46
CA THR A 507 -1.51 17.57 -1.17
C THR A 507 -0.59 16.94 -0.14
N ASN A 508 -1.04 16.87 1.11
CA ASN A 508 -0.34 16.19 2.19
C ASN A 508 -0.68 14.69 2.26
N ASP A 509 0.23 13.91 2.82
CA ASP A 509 -0.02 12.54 3.24
C ASP A 509 -0.83 12.47 4.55
N HIS A 510 -0.48 13.29 5.54
CA HIS A 510 -1.14 13.41 6.84
C HIS A 510 -0.89 14.79 7.47
N TYR A 511 -1.57 15.11 8.58
CA TYR A 511 -1.34 16.38 9.28
C TYR A 511 0.02 16.38 10.01
N PRO A 512 0.60 17.55 10.39
CA PRO A 512 1.93 17.61 11.02
C PRO A 512 1.90 17.17 12.49
N TYR A 513 1.74 15.86 12.76
CA TYR A 513 1.61 15.28 14.10
C TYR A 513 2.78 15.57 15.05
N GLY A 514 3.95 15.98 14.52
CA GLY A 514 5.08 16.44 15.31
C GLY A 514 4.86 17.79 16.02
N LEU A 515 3.82 18.54 15.65
CA LEU A 515 3.37 19.76 16.34
C LEU A 515 2.26 19.39 17.34
N THR A 516 2.36 19.92 18.56
CA THR A 516 1.21 19.91 19.49
C THR A 516 0.07 20.76 18.95
N ILE A 517 -1.17 20.56 19.42
CA ILE A 517 -2.31 21.38 18.99
C ILE A 517 -2.09 22.89 19.25
N ASP A 518 -1.47 23.25 20.37
CA ASP A 518 -1.12 24.64 20.68
C ASP A 518 -0.15 25.23 19.65
N GLN A 519 0.84 24.43 19.21
CA GLN A 519 1.82 24.82 18.19
C GLN A 519 1.20 24.87 16.80
N PHE A 520 0.28 23.95 16.49
CA PHE A 520 -0.42 23.97 15.22
C PHE A 520 -1.39 25.17 15.13
N SER A 521 -2.05 25.50 16.24
CA SER A 521 -2.86 26.71 16.40
C SER A 521 -2.01 27.99 16.29
N GLU A 522 -0.80 27.97 16.85
CA GLU A 522 0.17 29.05 16.67
C GLU A 522 0.56 29.24 15.20
N LEU A 523 0.80 28.15 14.45
CA LEU A 523 1.07 28.20 13.01
C LEU A 523 -0.14 28.77 12.24
N ALA A 524 -1.34 28.25 12.52
CA ALA A 524 -2.59 28.68 11.88
C ALA A 524 -2.98 30.13 12.21
N GLY A 525 -2.53 30.65 13.35
CA GLY A 525 -2.87 31.98 13.85
C GLY A 525 -4.21 32.06 14.59
N TYR A 526 -4.83 30.91 14.87
CA TYR A 526 -6.09 30.77 15.60
C TYR A 526 -6.18 29.37 16.24
N GLU A 527 -7.12 29.17 17.16
CA GLU A 527 -7.32 27.88 17.84
C GLU A 527 -7.92 26.85 16.86
N VAL A 528 -7.15 25.81 16.55
CA VAL A 528 -7.54 24.72 15.65
C VAL A 528 -8.34 23.67 16.41
N ASP A 529 -9.47 23.24 15.87
CA ASP A 529 -10.23 22.12 16.42
C ASP A 529 -9.45 20.78 16.33
N GLU A 530 -9.44 20.03 17.43
CA GLU A 530 -8.74 18.75 17.58
C GLU A 530 -9.46 17.57 16.94
N THR A 531 -10.73 17.72 16.55
CA THR A 531 -11.54 16.62 16.03
C THR A 531 -11.40 16.52 14.52
N PHE A 532 -11.80 17.58 13.82
CA PHE A 532 -11.94 17.64 12.38
C PHE A 532 -10.96 18.63 11.75
N GLU A 533 -10.84 19.85 12.30
CA GLU A 533 -10.10 20.91 11.63
C GLU A 533 -8.60 20.61 11.53
N LYS A 534 -8.03 19.86 12.47
CA LYS A 534 -6.63 19.43 12.38
C LYS A 534 -6.29 18.69 11.09
N PHE A 535 -7.28 18.07 10.42
CA PHE A 535 -7.13 17.37 9.15
C PHE A 535 -7.38 18.28 7.94
N ARG A 536 -7.91 19.49 8.13
CA ARG A 536 -8.19 20.44 7.04
C ARG A 536 -6.88 20.91 6.42
N ASN A 537 -6.76 20.75 5.11
CA ASN A 537 -5.54 21.08 4.37
C ASN A 537 -5.87 21.73 3.02
N SER A 538 -5.02 21.56 2.01
CA SER A 538 -5.29 22.01 0.64
C SER A 538 -4.98 20.92 -0.35
N PHE A 539 -5.96 20.60 -1.20
CA PHE A 539 -5.73 19.98 -2.50
C PHE A 539 -5.38 21.11 -3.46
N ILE A 540 -4.09 21.30 -3.72
CA ILE A 540 -3.62 22.28 -4.69
C ILE A 540 -3.71 21.63 -6.07
N CYS A 541 -4.52 22.19 -6.97
CA CYS A 541 -4.58 21.81 -8.38
C CYS A 541 -4.25 23.04 -9.24
N TYR A 542 -2.96 23.30 -9.39
CA TYR A 542 -2.46 24.44 -10.14
C TYR A 542 -2.54 24.19 -11.65
N ILE A 543 -3.27 25.09 -12.33
CA ILE A 543 -3.39 25.10 -13.78
C ILE A 543 -2.95 26.50 -14.28
N PRO A 544 -1.96 26.59 -15.17
CA PRO A 544 -1.46 27.87 -15.64
C PRO A 544 -2.47 28.60 -16.53
N ASN A 545 -2.52 29.93 -16.41
CA ASN A 545 -3.25 30.83 -17.30
C ASN A 545 -4.78 30.64 -17.40
N ILE A 546 -5.42 30.08 -16.36
CA ILE A 546 -6.89 30.05 -16.25
C ILE A 546 -7.37 30.98 -15.14
N GLU A 547 -8.62 31.44 -15.24
CA GLU A 547 -9.31 32.04 -14.09
C GLU A 547 -9.57 30.94 -13.06
N PRO A 548 -9.42 31.22 -11.76
CA PRO A 548 -9.65 30.21 -10.73
C PRO A 548 -11.06 29.62 -10.78
N ILE A 549 -11.14 28.29 -10.64
CA ILE A 549 -12.40 27.55 -10.51
C ILE A 549 -12.58 27.24 -9.03
N GLU A 550 -13.59 27.83 -8.39
CA GLU A 550 -13.88 27.62 -6.97
C GLU A 550 -14.77 26.39 -6.78
N VAL A 551 -14.37 25.49 -5.87
CA VAL A 551 -15.10 24.27 -5.52
C VAL A 551 -15.27 24.24 -4.00
N ASP A 552 -16.51 24.35 -3.56
CA ASP A 552 -16.91 24.37 -2.15
C ASP A 552 -17.34 22.99 -1.61
N THR A 553 -17.44 21.98 -2.49
CA THR A 553 -17.76 20.61 -2.10
C THR A 553 -16.73 20.06 -1.11
N TYR A 554 -17.21 19.46 -0.02
CA TYR A 554 -16.36 18.81 0.98
C TYR A 554 -15.76 17.54 0.40
N CYS A 555 -14.44 17.40 0.51
CA CYS A 555 -13.71 16.30 -0.11
C CYS A 555 -12.50 15.86 0.71
N SER A 556 -11.96 14.71 0.35
CA SER A 556 -10.81 14.12 1.01
C SER A 556 -9.81 13.51 0.03
N THR A 557 -8.70 12.97 0.53
CA THR A 557 -7.61 12.42 -0.30
C THR A 557 -8.08 11.40 -1.33
N VAL A 558 -9.12 10.62 -1.02
CA VAL A 558 -9.62 9.53 -1.88
C VAL A 558 -10.22 10.05 -3.20
N ASP A 559 -10.71 11.29 -3.21
CA ASP A 559 -11.42 11.91 -4.33
C ASP A 559 -10.46 12.47 -5.40
N ILE A 560 -9.17 12.56 -5.09
CA ILE A 560 -8.17 13.17 -5.97
C ILE A 560 -7.99 12.35 -7.26
N LEU A 561 -7.78 11.04 -7.14
CA LEU A 561 -7.55 10.17 -8.30
C LEU A 561 -8.69 10.25 -9.34
N PRO A 562 -9.96 9.99 -9.00
CA PRO A 562 -11.06 10.06 -9.97
C PRO A 562 -11.25 11.45 -10.56
N THR A 563 -11.04 12.51 -9.76
CA THR A 563 -11.07 13.90 -10.27
C THR A 563 -10.00 14.11 -11.35
N LEU A 564 -8.77 13.61 -11.14
CA LEU A 564 -7.69 13.72 -12.13
C LEU A 564 -7.93 12.84 -13.36
N LEU A 565 -8.44 11.62 -13.19
CA LEU A 565 -8.81 10.76 -14.33
C LEU A 565 -9.83 11.48 -15.23
N ASN A 566 -10.87 12.08 -14.63
CA ASN A 566 -11.88 12.84 -15.37
C ASN A 566 -11.31 14.09 -16.05
N LEU A 567 -10.55 14.93 -15.32
CA LEU A 567 -9.98 16.16 -15.85
C LEU A 567 -9.06 15.94 -17.05
N PHE A 568 -8.30 14.84 -17.05
CA PHE A 568 -7.41 14.47 -18.15
C PHE A 568 -8.11 13.68 -19.26
N GLY A 569 -9.37 13.29 -19.07
CA GLY A 569 -10.13 12.50 -20.04
C GLY A 569 -9.63 11.06 -20.16
N LEU A 570 -9.04 10.51 -19.10
CA LEU A 570 -8.53 9.14 -19.08
C LEU A 570 -9.68 8.14 -18.88
N ASN A 571 -9.64 7.01 -19.59
CA ASN A 571 -10.68 5.98 -19.44
C ASN A 571 -10.63 5.33 -18.05
N TYR A 572 -11.77 5.34 -17.34
CA TYR A 572 -11.94 4.70 -16.05
C TYR A 572 -13.42 4.42 -15.76
N ASP A 573 -13.68 3.45 -14.89
CA ASP A 573 -15.01 3.22 -14.34
C ASP A 573 -15.11 3.82 -12.93
N SER A 574 -15.90 4.88 -12.80
CA SER A 574 -16.09 5.63 -11.55
C SER A 574 -16.75 4.83 -10.43
N ARG A 575 -17.36 3.67 -10.73
CA ARG A 575 -17.94 2.78 -9.72
C ARG A 575 -16.86 1.96 -9.02
N LEU A 576 -15.73 1.71 -9.69
CA LEU A 576 -14.65 0.84 -9.21
C LEU A 576 -13.65 1.52 -8.27
N LEU A 577 -13.93 2.76 -7.85
CA LEU A 577 -13.12 3.56 -6.93
C LEU A 577 -13.98 3.97 -5.73
N ALA A 578 -13.36 4.07 -4.56
CA ALA A 578 -14.06 4.56 -3.37
C ALA A 578 -14.31 6.06 -3.45
N GLY A 579 -13.35 6.83 -3.97
CA GLY A 579 -13.50 8.27 -4.18
C GLY A 579 -14.34 8.59 -5.41
N ARG A 580 -14.82 9.83 -5.48
CA ARG A 580 -15.59 10.34 -6.62
C ARG A 580 -14.93 11.56 -7.24
N ASP A 581 -15.17 11.79 -8.53
CA ASP A 581 -14.82 13.07 -9.14
C ASP A 581 -15.59 14.18 -8.42
N ILE A 582 -14.86 15.08 -7.76
CA ILE A 582 -15.45 16.11 -6.91
C ILE A 582 -16.14 17.22 -7.72
N LEU A 583 -15.87 17.29 -9.04
CA LEU A 583 -16.52 18.22 -9.96
C LEU A 583 -17.85 17.67 -10.50
N SER A 584 -18.17 16.42 -10.17
CA SER A 584 -19.42 15.75 -10.57
C SER A 584 -20.57 16.11 -9.64
N PRO A 585 -21.81 16.23 -10.13
CA PRO A 585 -22.99 16.37 -9.27
C PRO A 585 -23.25 15.12 -8.40
N GLN A 586 -22.67 13.96 -8.74
CA GLN A 586 -22.72 12.74 -7.92
C GLN A 586 -21.61 12.66 -6.87
N ALA A 587 -20.77 13.69 -6.72
CA ALA A 587 -19.76 13.70 -5.68
C ALA A 587 -20.40 13.59 -4.29
N TYR A 588 -19.79 12.80 -3.41
CA TYR A 588 -20.21 12.77 -2.01
C TYR A 588 -19.70 14.04 -1.33
N ASP A 589 -20.59 15.01 -1.11
CA ASP A 589 -20.29 16.26 -0.40
C ASP A 589 -20.05 15.99 1.09
N MET A 590 -18.90 15.38 1.40
CA MET A 590 -18.39 15.07 2.72
C MET A 590 -16.89 14.79 2.67
N ALA A 591 -16.17 15.24 3.69
CA ALA A 591 -14.78 14.91 3.89
C ALA A 591 -14.66 13.76 4.90
N VAL A 592 -14.09 12.63 4.49
CA VAL A 592 -14.00 11.42 5.29
C VAL A 592 -12.60 11.26 5.90
N LEU A 593 -12.54 10.92 7.18
CA LEU A 593 -11.32 10.72 7.94
C LEU A 593 -11.02 9.22 8.12
N SER A 594 -9.77 8.92 8.48
CA SER A 594 -9.25 7.56 8.63
C SER A 594 -9.98 6.67 9.63
N ASP A 595 -10.63 7.28 10.63
CA ASP A 595 -11.44 6.60 11.64
C ASP A 595 -12.92 6.47 11.23
N GLN A 596 -13.23 6.81 9.98
CA GLN A 596 -14.57 6.90 9.39
C GLN A 596 -15.46 8.01 9.98
N SER A 597 -14.88 8.91 10.78
CA SER A 597 -15.52 10.20 11.07
C SER A 597 -15.63 11.01 9.77
N PHE A 598 -16.60 11.92 9.69
CA PHE A 598 -16.76 12.75 8.49
C PHE A 598 -17.31 14.13 8.80
N VAL A 599 -17.05 15.06 7.88
CA VAL A 599 -17.41 16.47 7.96
C VAL A 599 -18.22 16.86 6.74
N THR A 600 -19.31 17.60 6.96
CA THR A 600 -20.11 18.24 5.91
C THR A 600 -20.15 19.75 6.17
N GLU A 601 -20.79 20.52 5.28
CA GLU A 601 -21.06 21.93 5.52
C GLU A 601 -21.80 22.18 6.85
N ASN A 602 -22.76 21.32 7.19
CA ASN A 602 -23.71 21.58 8.27
C ASN A 602 -23.36 20.92 9.60
N TYR A 603 -22.68 19.77 9.56
CA TYR A 603 -22.37 18.98 10.74
C TYR A 603 -21.13 18.08 10.56
N GLY A 604 -20.52 17.70 11.67
CA GLY A 604 -19.50 16.66 11.76
C GLY A 604 -20.00 15.45 12.55
N PHE A 605 -19.65 14.25 12.12
CA PHE A 605 -19.93 13.00 12.83
C PHE A 605 -18.62 12.38 13.33
N ASN A 606 -18.55 12.11 14.63
CA ASN A 606 -17.42 11.45 15.26
C ASN A 606 -17.70 9.95 15.38
N ALA A 607 -17.06 9.12 14.57
CA ALA A 607 -17.26 7.67 14.56
C ALA A 607 -16.83 7.00 15.87
N ALA A 608 -15.85 7.58 16.57
CA ALA A 608 -15.35 7.04 17.83
C ALA A 608 -16.36 7.20 18.97
N THR A 609 -17.06 8.32 19.07
CA THR A 609 -18.06 8.58 20.14
C THR A 609 -19.50 8.28 19.69
N GLY A 610 -19.78 8.39 18.39
CA GLY A 610 -21.12 8.41 17.80
C GLY A 610 -21.82 9.77 17.93
N ASP A 611 -21.11 10.83 18.31
CA ASP A 611 -21.68 12.17 18.48
C ASP A 611 -21.75 12.91 17.14
N VAL A 612 -22.77 13.77 17.02
CA VAL A 612 -22.93 14.72 15.92
C VAL A 612 -22.77 16.14 16.45
N GLU A 613 -21.85 16.89 15.85
CA GLU A 613 -21.66 18.32 16.11
C GLU A 613 -22.30 19.14 15.00
N ILE A 614 -23.22 20.06 15.34
CA ILE A 614 -23.90 20.92 14.38
C ILE A 614 -23.14 22.26 14.28
N PHE A 615 -22.64 22.58 13.08
CA PHE A 615 -21.92 23.82 12.80
C PHE A 615 -22.86 24.96 12.37
N THR A 616 -23.93 24.61 11.64
CA THR A 616 -24.88 25.60 11.09
C THR A 616 -26.00 25.91 12.09
N GLU A 617 -26.11 27.17 12.51
CA GLU A 617 -27.16 27.60 13.43
C GLU A 617 -28.56 27.36 12.84
N GLY A 618 -29.37 26.57 13.53
CA GLY A 618 -30.75 26.26 13.12
C GLY A 618 -30.88 25.09 12.15
N TYR A 619 -29.80 24.39 11.80
CA TYR A 619 -29.87 23.14 11.06
C TYR A 619 -30.47 22.03 11.92
N GLU A 620 -31.41 21.27 11.36
CA GLU A 620 -31.99 20.08 11.97
C GLU A 620 -31.41 18.85 11.27
N LEU A 621 -30.80 17.95 12.04
CA LEU A 621 -30.17 16.74 11.54
C LEU A 621 -31.22 15.80 10.92
N ASP A 622 -31.00 15.40 9.68
CA ASP A 622 -31.74 14.32 9.04
C ASP A 622 -31.10 12.98 9.39
N GLU A 623 -31.79 12.18 10.21
CA GLU A 623 -31.30 10.86 10.63
C GLU A 623 -31.18 9.88 9.46
N GLU A 624 -31.97 10.05 8.39
CA GLU A 624 -31.89 9.20 7.19
C GLU A 624 -30.64 9.55 6.36
N ASP A 625 -30.34 10.84 6.17
CA ASP A 625 -29.09 11.30 5.53
C ASP A 625 -27.85 10.83 6.31
N LEU A 626 -27.86 10.99 7.64
CA LEU A 626 -26.76 10.53 8.49
C LEU A 626 -26.51 9.02 8.31
N LEU A 627 -27.57 8.22 8.36
CA LEU A 627 -27.47 6.76 8.19
C LEU A 627 -26.99 6.38 6.79
N TRP A 628 -27.45 7.11 5.76
CA TRP A 628 -27.00 6.92 4.39
C TRP A 628 -25.49 7.19 4.26
N ARG A 629 -24.99 8.33 4.75
CA ARG A 629 -23.54 8.67 4.73
C ARG A 629 -22.70 7.65 5.48
N GLN A 630 -23.16 7.24 6.66
CA GLN A 630 -22.50 6.19 7.45
C GLN A 630 -22.38 4.89 6.68
N THR A 631 -23.42 4.51 5.93
CA THR A 631 -23.44 3.29 5.11
C THR A 631 -22.51 3.41 3.90
N VAL A 632 -22.52 4.56 3.19
CA VAL A 632 -21.61 4.85 2.08
C VAL A 632 -20.15 4.73 2.53
N ILE A 633 -19.79 5.36 3.65
CA ILE A 633 -18.43 5.31 4.18
C ILE A 633 -18.02 3.88 4.54
N GLN A 634 -18.91 3.11 5.18
CA GLN A 634 -18.61 1.71 5.50
C GLN A 634 -18.38 0.87 4.23
N ASN A 635 -19.20 1.07 3.21
CA ASN A 635 -19.03 0.40 1.92
C ASN A 635 -17.71 0.80 1.26
N GLN A 636 -17.36 2.09 1.22
CA GLN A 636 -16.10 2.58 0.65
C GLN A 636 -14.87 1.93 1.31
N PHE A 637 -14.85 1.83 2.64
CA PHE A 637 -13.74 1.17 3.36
C PHE A 637 -13.73 -0.34 3.12
N GLN A 638 -14.89 -0.99 3.13
CA GLN A 638 -14.98 -2.44 2.93
C GLN A 638 -14.64 -2.86 1.50
N SER A 639 -15.16 -2.15 0.50
CA SER A 639 -14.87 -2.40 -0.92
C SER A 639 -13.40 -2.14 -1.23
N SER A 640 -12.80 -1.07 -0.69
CA SER A 640 -11.37 -0.80 -0.86
C SER A 640 -10.49 -1.93 -0.31
N LEU A 641 -10.85 -2.46 0.86
CA LEU A 641 -10.15 -3.59 1.48
C LEU A 641 -10.26 -4.85 0.61
N ASP A 642 -11.44 -5.12 0.06
CA ASP A 642 -11.68 -6.31 -0.76
C ASP A 642 -11.07 -6.18 -2.17
N ILE A 643 -11.06 -4.98 -2.77
CA ILE A 643 -10.32 -4.68 -4.01
C ILE A 643 -8.85 -5.06 -3.84
N LEU A 644 -8.21 -4.57 -2.77
CA LEU A 644 -6.82 -4.84 -2.47
C LEU A 644 -6.57 -6.33 -2.21
N ASN A 645 -7.40 -6.95 -1.37
CA ASN A 645 -7.15 -8.30 -0.87
C ASN A 645 -7.50 -9.41 -1.86
N GLN A 646 -8.35 -9.12 -2.86
CA GLN A 646 -8.77 -10.07 -3.88
C GLN A 646 -8.15 -9.81 -5.26
N ASP A 647 -7.31 -8.78 -5.40
CA ASP A 647 -6.81 -8.31 -6.70
C ASP A 647 -7.97 -8.09 -7.70
N TYR A 648 -9.00 -7.36 -7.24
CA TYR A 648 -10.29 -7.30 -7.92
C TYR A 648 -10.19 -6.80 -9.36
N TYR A 649 -9.29 -5.86 -9.65
CA TYR A 649 -9.11 -5.36 -11.01
C TYR A 649 -8.60 -6.44 -11.97
N ALA A 650 -7.81 -7.42 -11.51
CA ALA A 650 -7.43 -8.56 -12.34
C ALA A 650 -8.60 -9.53 -12.60
N HIS A 651 -9.60 -9.57 -11.71
CA HIS A 651 -10.86 -10.29 -11.92
C HIS A 651 -11.75 -9.59 -12.95
N VAL A 652 -11.84 -8.26 -12.87
CA VAL A 652 -12.61 -7.45 -13.85
C VAL A 652 -11.95 -7.49 -15.23
N PHE A 653 -10.61 -7.40 -15.29
CA PHE A 653 -9.84 -7.27 -16.53
C PHE A 653 -8.86 -8.44 -16.74
N PRO A 654 -9.34 -9.68 -16.99
CA PRO A 654 -8.52 -10.90 -16.96
C PRO A 654 -7.42 -10.95 -18.03
N ASP A 655 -7.57 -10.23 -19.14
CA ASP A 655 -6.58 -10.14 -20.22
C ASP A 655 -5.69 -8.89 -20.14
N GLY A 656 -5.87 -8.03 -19.13
CA GLY A 656 -5.10 -6.79 -18.95
C GLY A 656 -5.36 -5.68 -19.97
N ASN A 657 -6.21 -5.92 -20.99
CA ASN A 657 -6.51 -4.99 -22.08
C ASN A 657 -8.03 -4.87 -22.26
N GLU A 658 -8.67 -3.95 -21.53
CA GLU A 658 -10.12 -3.70 -21.68
C GLU A 658 -10.47 -2.20 -21.63
N PHE A 659 -9.51 -1.31 -21.87
CA PHE A 659 -9.75 0.15 -21.97
C PHE A 659 -10.08 0.63 -23.40
N ASP A 660 -10.42 -0.29 -24.31
CA ASP A 660 -10.81 0.04 -25.69
C ASP A 660 -12.25 0.55 -25.71
N ASP A 661 -12.43 1.87 -25.58
CA ASP A 661 -13.64 2.53 -26.06
C ASP A 661 -13.59 2.58 -27.60
N GLU A 662 -14.69 2.19 -28.25
CA GLU A 662 -14.93 2.40 -29.67
C GLU A 662 -15.05 3.91 -29.99
N GLU A 663 -13.96 4.67 -29.93
CA GLU A 663 -13.84 5.93 -30.67
C GLU A 663 -12.58 5.94 -31.54
N GLU A 664 -12.79 6.27 -32.82
CA GLU A 664 -11.78 6.35 -33.88
C GLU A 664 -10.59 7.24 -33.48
N HIS A 665 -9.54 6.65 -32.91
CA HIS A 665 -8.21 7.23 -32.90
C HIS A 665 -7.31 6.56 -33.93
N ASN A 666 -6.75 7.42 -34.77
CA ASN A 666 -6.11 7.10 -36.03
C ASN A 666 -5.00 6.06 -35.89
N GLU A 667 -5.07 5.07 -36.77
CA GLU A 667 -4.03 4.07 -37.05
C GLU A 667 -2.60 4.65 -37.02
N GLU A 668 -1.85 4.34 -35.97
CA GLU A 668 -0.47 3.91 -36.15
C GLU A 668 -0.45 2.39 -36.02
N ALA A 669 -0.12 1.73 -37.14
CA ALA A 669 -0.29 0.30 -37.36
C ALA A 669 0.33 -0.56 -36.24
N SER A 670 -0.49 -1.01 -35.30
CA SER A 670 -0.22 -2.21 -34.52
C SER A 670 -0.21 -3.38 -35.51
N MET A 671 0.88 -4.15 -35.48
CA MET A 671 1.09 -5.23 -36.43
C MET A 671 0.12 -6.37 -36.07
N GLU A 672 -1.05 -6.43 -36.71
CA GLU A 672 -1.99 -7.55 -36.56
C GLU A 672 -1.23 -8.89 -36.68
N VAL A 673 -1.24 -9.68 -35.61
CA VAL A 673 -0.56 -10.97 -35.58
C VAL A 673 -1.40 -11.98 -36.39
N PRO A 674 -0.93 -12.46 -37.55
CA PRO A 674 -1.79 -13.20 -38.49
C PRO A 674 -1.97 -14.69 -38.10
N PHE A 675 -1.58 -15.08 -36.89
CA PHE A 675 -1.42 -16.47 -36.50
C PHE A 675 -2.65 -17.02 -35.78
N THR A 676 -3.29 -18.03 -36.38
CA THR A 676 -4.53 -18.65 -35.89
C THR A 676 -4.31 -19.87 -35.01
N ASP A 677 -3.05 -20.27 -34.79
CA ASP A 677 -2.69 -21.45 -33.99
C ASP A 677 -2.25 -21.12 -32.57
N ILE A 678 -2.39 -19.86 -32.14
CA ILE A 678 -2.12 -19.41 -30.79
C ILE A 678 -3.43 -19.52 -29.99
N PRO A 679 -3.50 -20.29 -28.90
CA PRO A 679 -4.69 -20.37 -28.07
C PRO A 679 -5.04 -19.00 -27.45
N GLU A 680 -6.34 -18.73 -27.34
CA GLU A 680 -6.91 -17.58 -26.64
C GLU A 680 -6.40 -17.53 -25.18
N GLY A 681 -6.10 -16.34 -24.66
CA GLY A 681 -5.49 -16.16 -23.33
C GLY A 681 -3.99 -16.51 -23.24
N LYS A 682 -3.24 -16.49 -24.36
CA LYS A 682 -1.77 -16.61 -24.38
C LYS A 682 -1.13 -15.32 -24.86
N SER A 683 -0.23 -14.76 -24.04
CA SER A 683 0.52 -13.54 -24.39
C SER A 683 1.16 -13.67 -25.77
N LEU A 684 0.89 -12.67 -26.60
CA LEU A 684 1.41 -12.52 -27.95
C LEU A 684 2.78 -11.86 -27.98
N ASP A 685 3.20 -11.18 -26.92
CA ASP A 685 4.44 -10.38 -26.87
C ASP A 685 5.69 -11.16 -27.28
N PRO A 686 5.93 -12.41 -26.83
CA PRO A 686 7.08 -13.18 -27.29
C PRO A 686 7.05 -13.47 -28.79
N ILE A 687 5.85 -13.60 -29.35
CA ILE A 687 5.64 -13.87 -30.78
C ILE A 687 5.80 -12.57 -31.56
N THR A 688 5.13 -11.49 -31.16
CA THR A 688 5.23 -10.17 -31.79
C THR A 688 6.68 -9.66 -31.75
N PHE A 689 7.38 -9.82 -30.63
CA PHE A 689 8.79 -9.45 -30.51
C PHE A 689 9.66 -10.24 -31.50
N LEU A 690 9.61 -11.57 -31.48
CA LEU A 690 10.50 -12.37 -32.33
C LEU A 690 10.13 -12.35 -33.81
N TRP A 691 8.85 -12.45 -34.14
CA TRP A 691 8.38 -12.42 -35.52
C TRP A 691 8.43 -11.01 -36.10
N GLY A 692 7.96 -10.00 -35.35
CA GLY A 692 7.93 -8.60 -35.77
C GLY A 692 9.32 -8.04 -36.06
N ASN A 693 10.32 -8.42 -35.26
CA ASN A 693 11.72 -8.06 -35.50
C ASN A 693 12.46 -9.02 -36.46
N GLY A 694 11.79 -10.03 -37.02
CA GLY A 694 12.38 -10.98 -37.96
C GLY A 694 13.36 -11.99 -37.35
N TYR A 695 13.40 -12.11 -36.02
CA TYR A 695 14.23 -13.06 -35.28
C TYR A 695 13.75 -14.51 -35.38
N MET A 696 12.47 -14.73 -35.69
CA MET A 696 11.92 -16.08 -35.90
C MET A 696 10.88 -16.10 -37.03
N ASP A 697 11.10 -16.98 -38.03
CA ASP A 697 10.13 -17.16 -39.13
C ASP A 697 8.92 -17.97 -38.65
N PRO A 698 7.68 -17.66 -39.03
CA PRO A 698 6.53 -18.52 -38.74
C PRO A 698 6.57 -19.80 -39.60
N ILE A 699 5.79 -20.82 -39.23
CA ILE A 699 5.74 -22.08 -39.99
C ILE A 699 4.86 -21.97 -41.24
N SER A 700 3.91 -21.03 -41.27
CA SER A 700 3.12 -20.66 -42.44
C SER A 700 2.64 -19.21 -42.34
N ALA A 701 1.96 -18.70 -43.37
CA ALA A 701 1.39 -17.36 -43.37
C ALA A 701 0.38 -17.10 -42.24
N THR A 702 -0.23 -18.15 -41.70
CA THR A 702 -1.27 -18.05 -40.65
C THR A 702 -1.00 -18.89 -39.42
N LYS A 703 0.22 -19.43 -39.29
CA LYS A 703 0.62 -20.23 -38.12
C LYS A 703 2.04 -19.93 -37.68
N PHE A 704 2.22 -19.59 -36.40
CA PHE A 704 3.53 -19.42 -35.79
C PHE A 704 4.18 -20.78 -35.44
N GLY A 705 3.35 -21.78 -35.16
CA GLY A 705 3.74 -23.10 -34.68
C GLY A 705 3.72 -23.20 -33.15
N TYR A 706 2.70 -22.65 -32.49
CA TYR A 706 2.62 -22.49 -31.02
C TYR A 706 3.07 -23.73 -30.23
N ASP A 707 2.47 -24.89 -30.51
CA ASP A 707 2.79 -26.18 -29.85
C ASP A 707 3.80 -27.04 -30.60
N VAL A 708 4.31 -26.56 -31.74
CA VAL A 708 5.26 -27.33 -32.56
C VAL A 708 6.59 -27.40 -31.81
N LYS A 709 7.14 -28.62 -31.68
CA LYS A 709 8.47 -28.82 -31.07
C LYS A 709 9.54 -28.14 -31.90
N THR A 710 10.43 -27.42 -31.22
CA THR A 710 11.50 -26.65 -31.85
C THR A 710 12.82 -27.38 -31.79
N THR A 711 13.78 -26.93 -32.59
CA THR A 711 15.09 -27.56 -32.73
C THR A 711 16.19 -26.67 -32.15
N TYR A 712 17.31 -27.29 -31.75
CA TYR A 712 18.45 -26.56 -31.22
C TYR A 712 18.98 -25.53 -32.22
N VAL A 713 18.95 -25.84 -33.52
CA VAL A 713 19.38 -24.92 -34.57
C VAL A 713 18.43 -23.73 -34.77
N GLU A 714 17.15 -23.84 -34.40
CA GLU A 714 16.21 -22.70 -34.41
C GLU A 714 16.55 -21.70 -33.31
N LEU A 715 16.88 -22.15 -32.10
CA LEU A 715 17.39 -21.27 -31.04
C LEU A 715 18.67 -20.54 -31.50
N LEU A 716 19.61 -21.26 -32.12
CA LEU A 716 20.83 -20.65 -32.64
C LEU A 716 20.56 -19.64 -33.76
N ASP A 717 19.59 -19.92 -34.65
CA ASP A 717 19.16 -18.99 -35.69
C ASP A 717 18.54 -17.72 -35.10
N THR A 718 17.69 -17.86 -34.08
CA THR A 718 17.07 -16.73 -33.38
C THR A 718 18.13 -15.83 -32.75
N LEU A 719 19.06 -16.38 -31.97
CA LEU A 719 20.14 -15.61 -31.37
C LEU A 719 21.08 -14.99 -32.41
N TYR A 720 21.36 -15.72 -33.50
CA TYR A 720 22.18 -15.21 -34.62
C TYR A 720 21.54 -13.99 -35.28
N ARG A 721 20.21 -14.01 -35.47
CA ARG A 721 19.45 -12.88 -36.03
C ARG A 721 19.39 -11.70 -35.06
N MET A 722 19.18 -11.96 -33.77
CA MET A 722 19.25 -10.92 -32.72
C MET A 722 20.64 -10.26 -32.66
N ALA A 723 21.71 -11.01 -32.93
CA ALA A 723 23.06 -10.47 -33.02
C ALA A 723 23.35 -9.73 -34.34
N GLY A 724 22.34 -9.47 -35.18
CA GLY A 724 22.47 -8.75 -36.45
C GLY A 724 22.95 -9.61 -37.62
N SER A 725 22.84 -10.94 -37.53
CA SER A 725 23.24 -11.90 -38.59
C SER A 725 24.68 -11.68 -39.11
N PRO A 726 25.70 -11.68 -38.24
CA PRO A 726 27.08 -11.35 -38.62
C PRO A 726 27.62 -12.27 -39.72
N ASN A 727 28.30 -11.66 -40.71
CA ASN A 727 28.81 -12.38 -41.87
C ASN A 727 29.94 -13.34 -41.48
N MET A 728 29.82 -14.61 -41.85
CA MET A 728 30.81 -15.65 -41.54
C MET A 728 31.74 -15.89 -42.72
N ASP A 729 33.05 -15.68 -42.52
CA ASP A 729 34.06 -15.94 -43.54
C ASP A 729 34.09 -17.42 -43.98
N ASN A 730 34.41 -17.66 -45.26
CA ASN A 730 34.43 -18.98 -45.89
C ASN A 730 35.58 -19.91 -45.42
N THR A 731 36.28 -19.58 -44.33
CA THR A 731 37.44 -20.34 -43.82
C THR A 731 37.07 -21.49 -42.89
N TRP A 732 35.77 -21.78 -42.71
CA TRP A 732 35.32 -22.90 -41.89
C TRP A 732 35.82 -24.24 -42.46
N VAL A 733 36.69 -24.90 -41.70
CA VAL A 733 37.16 -26.26 -42.00
C VAL A 733 36.11 -27.24 -41.50
N ASP A 734 35.60 -28.05 -42.42
CA ASP A 734 34.64 -29.12 -42.16
C ASP A 734 35.13 -30.00 -40.99
N MET A 735 34.47 -29.87 -39.83
CA MET A 735 34.79 -30.63 -38.61
C MET A 735 34.13 -32.02 -38.61
N GLY A 736 33.91 -32.63 -39.77
CA GLY A 736 33.64 -34.06 -39.88
C GLY A 736 32.28 -34.50 -39.33
N SER A 737 31.23 -33.67 -39.45
CA SER A 737 29.89 -34.11 -39.05
C SER A 737 29.41 -35.26 -39.95
N THR A 738 28.87 -36.30 -39.35
CA THR A 738 28.34 -37.48 -40.09
C THR A 738 26.99 -37.19 -40.77
N ARG A 739 26.42 -36.00 -40.57
CA ARG A 739 25.19 -35.47 -41.19
C ARG A 739 25.35 -33.98 -41.47
N PRO A 740 25.39 -33.53 -42.74
CA PRO A 740 25.71 -32.14 -43.05
C PRO A 740 24.55 -31.22 -42.67
N ILE A 741 24.84 -30.19 -41.86
CA ILE A 741 23.95 -29.04 -41.66
C ILE A 741 23.96 -28.25 -42.97
N THR A 742 22.86 -28.28 -43.71
CA THR A 742 22.75 -27.65 -45.04
C THR A 742 21.61 -26.63 -45.05
N GLY A 743 21.72 -25.62 -45.92
CA GLY A 743 20.69 -24.60 -46.08
C GLY A 743 20.78 -23.46 -45.07
N LYS A 744 19.63 -22.94 -44.62
CA LYS A 744 19.53 -21.64 -43.92
C LYS A 744 20.26 -21.58 -42.56
N TYR A 745 20.43 -22.71 -41.87
CA TYR A 745 21.04 -22.77 -40.54
C TYR A 745 22.58 -22.90 -40.52
N LEU A 746 23.24 -22.97 -41.67
CA LEU A 746 24.69 -23.17 -41.71
C LEU A 746 25.45 -21.99 -41.08
N ASN A 747 25.02 -20.75 -41.35
CA ASN A 747 25.71 -19.57 -40.86
C ASN A 747 25.51 -19.35 -39.36
N CYS A 748 24.29 -19.57 -38.84
CA CYS A 748 24.04 -19.44 -37.40
C CYS A 748 24.83 -20.48 -36.59
N VAL A 749 24.98 -21.71 -37.07
CA VAL A 749 25.79 -22.74 -36.39
C VAL A 749 27.28 -22.40 -36.42
N LYS A 750 27.80 -21.91 -37.56
CA LYS A 750 29.19 -21.43 -37.65
C LYS A 750 29.44 -20.28 -36.68
N TRP A 751 28.54 -19.30 -36.65
CA TRP A 751 28.60 -18.17 -35.74
C TRP A 751 28.60 -18.64 -34.29
N ALA A 752 27.60 -19.42 -33.89
CA ALA A 752 27.47 -19.95 -32.54
C ALA A 752 28.70 -20.75 -32.09
N SER A 753 29.29 -21.54 -33.00
CA SER A 753 30.55 -22.24 -32.76
C SER A 753 31.72 -21.29 -32.55
N SER A 754 31.81 -20.22 -33.35
CA SER A 754 32.92 -19.26 -33.29
C SER A 754 32.91 -18.41 -32.02
N ILE A 755 31.73 -18.12 -31.47
CA ILE A 755 31.57 -17.33 -30.23
C ILE A 755 31.47 -18.21 -28.98
N GLY A 756 31.39 -19.53 -29.13
CA GLY A 756 31.46 -20.48 -28.01
C GLY A 756 30.14 -20.74 -27.27
N ILE A 757 28.97 -20.44 -27.85
CA ILE A 757 27.66 -20.66 -27.21
C ILE A 757 27.09 -22.08 -27.40
N LEU A 758 27.75 -22.95 -28.18
CA LEU A 758 27.28 -24.32 -28.41
C LEU A 758 27.39 -25.20 -27.15
N CYS A 759 26.25 -25.68 -26.64
CA CYS A 759 26.19 -26.66 -25.53
C CYS A 759 26.14 -28.13 -26.01
N ARG A 760 26.05 -28.36 -27.33
CA ARG A 760 26.01 -29.68 -27.98
C ARG A 760 27.22 -29.86 -28.91
N ASP A 761 27.65 -31.10 -29.07
CA ASP A 761 28.75 -31.45 -29.97
C ASP A 761 28.35 -31.23 -31.43
N ILE A 762 29.13 -30.41 -32.13
CA ILE A 762 28.92 -30.04 -33.54
C ILE A 762 28.93 -31.24 -34.49
N GLU A 763 29.64 -32.32 -34.15
CA GLU A 763 29.68 -33.55 -34.96
C GLU A 763 28.34 -34.30 -34.95
N THR A 764 27.54 -34.07 -33.91
CA THR A 764 26.24 -34.72 -33.66
C THR A 764 25.03 -33.83 -33.98
N LEU A 765 25.27 -32.54 -34.25
CA LEU A 765 24.22 -31.57 -34.56
C LEU A 765 23.61 -31.82 -35.94
N SER A 766 22.29 -31.66 -36.02
CA SER A 766 21.52 -31.72 -37.27
C SER A 766 20.39 -30.70 -37.22
N SER A 767 19.78 -30.42 -38.37
CA SER A 767 18.60 -29.53 -38.45
C SER A 767 17.36 -30.05 -37.71
N TYR A 768 17.42 -31.26 -37.15
CA TYR A 768 16.33 -31.92 -36.42
C TYR A 768 16.68 -32.20 -34.96
N THR A 769 17.83 -31.74 -34.47
CA THR A 769 18.21 -31.96 -33.07
C THR A 769 17.19 -31.27 -32.17
N PRO A 770 16.46 -31.98 -31.30
CA PRO A 770 15.46 -31.37 -30.43
C PRO A 770 16.09 -30.37 -29.46
N LEU A 771 15.38 -29.29 -29.16
CA LEU A 771 15.77 -28.35 -28.11
C LEU A 771 15.14 -28.77 -26.77
N THR A 772 15.97 -29.05 -25.77
CA THR A 772 15.48 -29.24 -24.39
C THR A 772 15.59 -27.96 -23.56
N ARG A 773 14.84 -27.86 -22.46
CA ARG A 773 14.91 -26.71 -21.54
C ARG A 773 16.34 -26.44 -21.09
N VAL A 774 17.08 -27.48 -20.73
CA VAL A 774 18.46 -27.36 -20.25
C VAL A 774 19.40 -26.86 -21.36
N ASP A 775 19.22 -27.33 -22.60
CA ASP A 775 20.00 -26.84 -23.73
C ASP A 775 19.79 -25.35 -23.97
N ALA A 776 18.53 -24.90 -23.85
CA ALA A 776 18.18 -23.50 -23.96
C ALA A 776 18.84 -22.68 -22.85
N CYS A 777 18.68 -23.07 -21.59
CA CYS A 777 19.25 -22.32 -20.46
C CYS A 777 20.78 -22.19 -20.55
N VAL A 778 21.50 -23.27 -20.88
CA VAL A 778 22.97 -23.22 -21.02
C VAL A 778 23.37 -22.31 -22.17
N THR A 779 22.68 -22.41 -23.31
CA THR A 779 23.00 -21.58 -24.49
C THR A 779 22.70 -20.10 -24.23
N LEU A 780 21.58 -19.77 -23.58
CA LEU A 780 21.18 -18.41 -23.23
C LEU A 780 22.14 -17.80 -22.19
N LEU A 781 22.53 -18.54 -21.14
CA LEU A 781 23.53 -18.09 -20.18
C LEU A 781 24.85 -17.78 -20.87
N ARG A 782 25.35 -18.68 -21.73
CA ARG A 782 26.59 -18.44 -22.49
C ARG A 782 26.48 -17.23 -23.41
N TYR A 783 25.33 -17.02 -24.03
CA TYR A 783 25.08 -15.84 -24.85
C TYR A 783 25.08 -14.54 -24.01
N ALA A 784 24.40 -14.53 -22.87
CA ALA A 784 24.39 -13.40 -21.94
C ALA A 784 25.80 -13.04 -21.43
N LYS A 785 26.62 -14.05 -21.09
CA LYS A 785 28.02 -13.84 -20.69
C LYS A 785 28.85 -13.12 -21.76
N LEU A 786 28.61 -13.41 -23.03
CA LEU A 786 29.31 -12.73 -24.13
C LEU A 786 28.87 -11.27 -24.29
N GLN A 787 27.64 -10.95 -23.87
CA GLN A 787 27.13 -9.58 -23.81
C GLN A 787 27.58 -8.83 -22.54
N GLY A 788 28.39 -9.45 -21.68
CA GLY A 788 28.95 -8.82 -20.48
C GLY A 788 28.21 -9.13 -19.17
N TYR A 789 27.16 -9.94 -19.19
CA TYR A 789 26.37 -10.27 -18.01
C TYR A 789 27.03 -11.33 -17.12
N SER A 790 26.89 -11.16 -15.81
CA SER A 790 27.48 -12.05 -14.81
C SER A 790 26.77 -13.42 -14.77
N ASP A 791 27.54 -14.50 -14.60
CA ASP A 791 27.03 -15.84 -14.27
C ASP A 791 27.12 -16.17 -12.78
N ALA A 792 27.29 -15.13 -11.95
CA ALA A 792 27.25 -15.24 -10.51
C ALA A 792 25.89 -15.77 -10.05
N VAL A 793 25.93 -16.63 -9.04
CA VAL A 793 24.78 -17.22 -8.40
C VAL A 793 25.04 -17.12 -6.90
N ASP A 794 24.16 -16.43 -6.17
CA ASP A 794 24.37 -16.09 -4.76
C ASP A 794 24.14 -17.27 -3.80
N ASP A 795 23.61 -18.40 -4.31
CA ASP A 795 23.26 -19.58 -3.51
C ASP A 795 24.06 -20.83 -3.92
N GLU A 796 25.36 -20.83 -3.55
CA GLU A 796 26.24 -22.00 -3.72
C GLU A 796 25.76 -23.24 -2.93
N ALA A 797 24.97 -23.04 -1.85
CA ALA A 797 24.39 -24.15 -1.09
C ALA A 797 23.27 -24.85 -1.89
N LEU A 798 22.41 -24.06 -2.55
CA LEU A 798 21.38 -24.58 -3.45
C LEU A 798 22.00 -25.23 -4.69
N LEU A 799 23.05 -24.67 -5.28
CA LEU A 799 23.76 -25.34 -6.38
C LEU A 799 24.32 -26.71 -5.96
N ALA A 800 24.90 -26.80 -4.75
CA ALA A 800 25.35 -28.08 -4.20
C ALA A 800 24.17 -29.05 -3.94
N GLN A 801 23.02 -28.54 -3.50
CA GLN A 801 21.81 -29.32 -3.33
C GLN A 801 21.25 -29.83 -4.66
N MET A 802 21.17 -28.98 -5.69
CA MET A 802 20.74 -29.32 -7.04
C MET A 802 21.63 -30.43 -7.61
N ALA A 803 22.95 -30.28 -7.51
CA ALA A 803 23.91 -31.30 -7.96
C ALA A 803 23.81 -32.62 -7.17
N ALA A 804 23.46 -32.56 -5.87
CA ALA A 804 23.30 -33.74 -5.04
C ALA A 804 21.99 -34.50 -5.32
N GLN A 805 20.90 -33.76 -5.59
CA GLN A 805 19.57 -34.34 -5.85
C GLN A 805 19.41 -34.82 -7.30
N HIS A 806 20.08 -34.16 -8.25
CA HIS A 806 20.01 -34.45 -9.67
C HIS A 806 21.41 -34.66 -10.29
N PRO A 807 22.09 -35.79 -9.97
CA PRO A 807 23.44 -36.08 -10.43
C PRO A 807 23.56 -36.27 -11.96
N GLU A 808 22.44 -36.36 -12.67
CA GLU A 808 22.37 -36.40 -14.13
C GLU A 808 22.70 -35.06 -14.81
N PHE A 809 22.62 -33.93 -14.08
CA PHE A 809 22.99 -32.63 -14.59
C PHE A 809 24.43 -32.27 -14.19
N THR A 810 25.15 -31.69 -15.12
CA THR A 810 26.48 -31.11 -14.87
C THR A 810 26.36 -29.84 -14.04
N ALA A 811 27.46 -29.44 -13.38
CA ALA A 811 27.50 -28.19 -12.61
C ALA A 811 27.14 -26.95 -13.46
N GLU A 812 27.54 -26.94 -14.73
CA GLU A 812 27.16 -25.88 -15.68
C GLU A 812 25.66 -25.86 -15.95
N GLN A 813 25.01 -27.02 -16.10
CA GLN A 813 23.57 -27.12 -16.31
C GLN A 813 22.79 -26.68 -15.07
N CYS A 814 23.20 -27.08 -13.87
CA CYS A 814 22.59 -26.60 -12.63
C CYS A 814 22.71 -25.08 -12.50
N ARG A 815 23.89 -24.53 -12.79
CA ARG A 815 24.13 -23.08 -12.78
C ARG A 815 23.26 -22.35 -13.80
N ALA A 816 23.15 -22.86 -15.02
CA ALA A 816 22.33 -22.26 -16.07
C ALA A 816 20.84 -22.28 -15.73
N LEU A 817 20.32 -23.39 -15.20
CA LEU A 817 18.94 -23.47 -14.75
C LEU A 817 18.65 -22.49 -13.61
N HIS A 818 19.56 -22.39 -12.64
CA HIS A 818 19.44 -21.44 -11.54
C HIS A 818 19.48 -19.99 -12.01
N TRP A 819 20.45 -19.66 -12.86
CA TRP A 819 20.59 -18.32 -13.41
C TRP A 819 19.35 -17.93 -14.21
N CYS A 820 18.86 -18.80 -15.10
CA CYS A 820 17.63 -18.54 -15.86
C CYS A 820 16.38 -18.42 -14.97
N TYR A 821 16.32 -19.14 -13.84
CA TYR A 821 15.22 -19.03 -12.90
C TYR A 821 15.24 -17.68 -12.17
N ASN A 822 16.41 -17.25 -11.69
CA ASN A 822 16.57 -15.97 -10.99
C ASN A 822 16.28 -14.76 -11.88
N HIS A 823 16.58 -14.85 -13.18
CA HIS A 823 16.30 -13.77 -14.15
C HIS A 823 14.94 -13.96 -14.84
N LEU A 824 14.03 -14.72 -14.25
CA LEU A 824 12.65 -14.95 -14.73
C LEU A 824 12.52 -15.53 -16.17
N ILE A 825 13.62 -16.05 -16.74
CA ILE A 825 13.65 -16.70 -18.06
C ILE A 825 12.87 -18.03 -18.03
N ILE A 826 12.90 -18.73 -16.90
CA ILE A 826 12.12 -19.96 -16.66
C ILE A 826 11.40 -19.90 -15.30
N GLN A 827 10.30 -20.62 -15.17
CA GLN A 827 9.51 -20.72 -13.93
C GLN A 827 9.27 -22.19 -13.54
N GLY A 828 9.20 -22.44 -12.23
CA GLY A 828 8.91 -23.75 -11.65
C GLY A 828 7.49 -23.86 -11.12
N SER A 829 6.94 -25.07 -10.99
CA SER A 829 5.61 -25.27 -10.42
C SER A 829 5.59 -24.84 -8.95
N GLY A 830 4.68 -23.94 -8.59
CA GLY A 830 4.58 -23.37 -7.24
C GLY A 830 5.82 -22.60 -6.80
N GLY A 831 6.54 -21.97 -7.75
CA GLY A 831 7.68 -21.10 -7.45
C GLY A 831 8.91 -21.82 -6.90
N LYS A 832 9.09 -23.12 -7.19
CA LYS A 832 10.23 -23.89 -6.68
C LYS A 832 11.17 -24.34 -7.79
N ILE A 833 12.40 -23.85 -7.79
CA ILE A 833 13.45 -24.22 -8.75
C ILE A 833 13.71 -25.73 -8.83
N LEU A 834 13.64 -26.48 -7.72
CA LEU A 834 13.90 -27.93 -7.73
C LEU A 834 12.89 -28.71 -8.58
N SER A 835 11.65 -28.22 -8.66
CA SER A 835 10.61 -28.81 -9.52
C SER A 835 10.93 -28.72 -11.02
N ILE A 836 11.76 -27.76 -11.42
CA ILE A 836 12.19 -27.57 -12.81
C ILE A 836 13.13 -28.71 -13.23
N MET A 837 13.88 -29.28 -12.28
CA MET A 837 14.88 -30.32 -12.53
C MET A 837 14.28 -31.72 -12.62
N ASP A 838 13.06 -31.91 -12.10
CA ASP A 838 12.33 -33.20 -12.18
C ASP A 838 11.95 -33.60 -13.63
N SER A 839 12.03 -32.66 -14.57
CA SER A 839 11.80 -32.93 -16.00
C SER A 839 12.62 -32.02 -16.91
N ASN A 840 13.22 -32.58 -17.96
CA ASN A 840 13.86 -31.81 -19.03
C ASN A 840 13.09 -31.98 -20.36
N PRO A 841 11.91 -31.35 -20.51
CA PRO A 841 11.08 -31.54 -21.69
C PRO A 841 11.71 -30.89 -22.94
N GLU A 842 11.34 -31.43 -24.10
CA GLU A 842 11.54 -30.74 -25.38
C GLU A 842 10.64 -29.50 -25.44
N LEU A 843 11.20 -28.38 -25.86
CA LEU A 843 10.50 -27.09 -25.93
C LEU A 843 9.61 -27.00 -27.17
N SER A 844 8.47 -26.33 -27.02
CA SER A 844 7.72 -25.83 -28.17
C SER A 844 8.35 -24.53 -28.70
N ARG A 845 7.98 -24.12 -29.91
CA ARG A 845 8.39 -22.83 -30.47
C ARG A 845 7.90 -21.65 -29.62
N TYR A 846 6.71 -21.73 -29.02
CA TYR A 846 6.25 -20.71 -28.07
C TYR A 846 7.10 -20.67 -26.79
N SER A 847 7.48 -21.83 -26.25
CA SER A 847 8.34 -21.88 -25.06
C SER A 847 9.72 -21.28 -25.32
N LEU A 848 10.30 -21.57 -26.50
CA LEU A 848 11.54 -20.91 -26.95
C LEU A 848 11.32 -19.40 -27.10
N ALA A 849 10.21 -18.98 -27.72
CA ALA A 849 9.91 -17.58 -27.92
C ALA A 849 9.86 -16.81 -26.59
N LYS A 850 9.13 -17.36 -25.61
CA LYS A 850 9.02 -16.81 -24.27
C LYS A 850 10.38 -16.70 -23.57
N MET A 851 11.20 -17.76 -23.62
CA MET A 851 12.53 -17.74 -22.99
C MET A 851 13.46 -16.68 -23.59
N VAL A 852 13.45 -16.50 -24.92
CA VAL A 852 14.29 -15.49 -25.58
C VAL A 852 13.76 -14.08 -25.34
N TYR A 853 12.44 -13.90 -25.37
CA TYR A 853 11.81 -12.63 -25.02
C TYR A 853 12.11 -12.22 -23.58
N HIS A 854 11.98 -13.13 -22.62
CA HIS A 854 12.33 -12.88 -21.21
C HIS A 854 13.83 -12.61 -21.03
N LEU A 855 14.72 -13.30 -21.76
CA LEU A 855 16.15 -12.97 -21.75
C LEU A 855 16.37 -11.52 -22.22
N TRP A 856 15.69 -11.11 -23.29
CA TRP A 856 15.79 -9.73 -23.76
C TRP A 856 15.24 -8.75 -22.70
N LEU A 857 14.02 -8.97 -22.25
CA LEU A 857 13.29 -8.10 -21.32
C LEU A 857 14.02 -7.94 -19.97
N TYR A 858 14.34 -9.05 -19.29
CA TYR A 858 14.84 -9.02 -17.92
C TYR A 858 16.37 -8.98 -17.82
N VAL A 859 17.10 -9.22 -18.91
CA VAL A 859 18.56 -9.22 -18.88
C VAL A 859 19.15 -8.16 -19.80
N PHE A 860 18.67 -8.01 -21.04
CA PHE A 860 19.32 -7.11 -22.01
C PHE A 860 18.75 -5.69 -22.04
N ASP A 861 17.45 -5.53 -21.80
CA ASP A 861 16.78 -4.23 -21.82
C ASP A 861 16.99 -3.45 -20.52
N GLY A 862 17.39 -4.14 -19.44
CA GLY A 862 17.83 -3.51 -18.19
C GLY A 862 16.72 -2.81 -17.41
N SER A 863 15.45 -3.03 -17.75
CA SER A 863 14.30 -2.38 -17.09
C SER A 863 14.04 -2.82 -15.65
N GLN A 864 14.82 -3.77 -15.08
CA GLN A 864 14.81 -4.14 -13.65
C GLN A 864 16.17 -4.64 -13.12
N GLY A 865 17.30 -4.14 -13.64
CA GLY A 865 18.66 -4.57 -13.22
C GLY A 865 19.30 -3.71 -12.15
#